data_AF-A0A838VTI1-F1
#
_entry.id   AF-A0A838VTI1-F1
#
_cell.length_a   1.000
_cell.length_b   1.000
_cell.length_c   1.000
_cell.angle_alpha   90.00
_cell.angle_beta   90.00
_cell.angle_gamma   90.00
#
_symmetry.space_group_name_H-M   'P 1'
#
loop_
_entity.id
_entity.type
_entity.pdbx_description
1 polymer ?
#
loop_
_entity_poly.entity_id
_entity_poly.type
_entity_poly.pdbx_seq_one_letter_code
_entity_poly.pdbx_strand_id
1 'polypeptide(L)'
;MTQPKRSLAFSPRKRALLERMLQAEGLSSSPQPEKIPQQNVSCAPLSFAQERLWFLEQLVPGTIVHNIHRAFRITGALDIATLEKSCNEIIQRHAILRTTFTDSIPPTQKIIPEWTLTIPLIDLRDCFDEAEIMRLATLEVQQPFDLAELPLWRVKLLRVAETEYVLLITIHHLICDGWSFDVFCQELTQHYAALLIGKPALLSELPIQYVDYALWQRQWLQGDVLDSQLTYWQQQLSGIEMLILPTDGTPQTYRGIRQSLIIPQHLTSKLKSLSQQQGVTLYMTLLAAWQTLLFQYTKQKDILISSPIAGRNRSETKAMIGCFNNLLPIRSHLNESLTFGELLAQVRQVTISAYEHQDLPFQQIANLVSVPLSRAMFVLQNTPSYPLELPEITVSPLLVHNGMANFDLSLFMEEKGAELFGEVEYKTDLFKPNTINHIIEHFQILLASIVANPQASLAELPVPIARGRLQEPQRSSGIAQDELELQLIKIWEKVLGKKPIHRRDNFFELGGHSFLAVRLLAEITQMTGKNIPLDAILTAPTIERLASMLRDRGWSSPWTSLVPIQSSGSQLPFFCVHGAGGHVLNYYSLARQLGTDQPFYGLQAQGMDGKEEIHTTIPQMAAHYIQEIRTIQPHGPYFLGGYCMGGTIALEMAQQLTAVGEQVSLLALMYTFNFGQVPLSQLFPSTPKFIWEQLQCLSRNLALLSLSAKFTFLGERVKTAQHRLMSRITAMRAMSSLTSLRSLQEKAAIDYIPEFYPGRVTIIRPRVFNFNESPEASWDGVFGEVEVKELPVYPGAMLLEPFVSDLATQLKTCLQPKQEI
;
A
#
# COMPACT_ATOMS: atom_id res chain seq x y z
N MET A 1 -45.59 5.75 -42.55
CA MET A 1 -44.89 7.05 -42.48
C MET A 1 -45.05 7.61 -41.09
N THR A 2 -44.15 7.23 -40.19
CA THR A 2 -44.17 7.62 -38.77
C THR A 2 -42.76 8.08 -38.43
N GLN A 3 -42.64 9.37 -38.13
CA GLN A 3 -41.37 10.04 -37.83
C GLN A 3 -40.70 9.42 -36.59
N PRO A 4 -39.37 9.22 -36.59
CA PRO A 4 -38.67 8.72 -35.42
C PRO A 4 -38.60 9.79 -34.31
N LYS A 5 -38.90 9.36 -33.08
CA LYS A 5 -38.87 10.18 -31.86
C LYS A 5 -37.46 10.74 -31.65
N ARG A 6 -37.41 12.07 -31.51
CA ARG A 6 -36.20 12.87 -31.27
C ARG A 6 -35.45 12.43 -30.01
N SER A 7 -34.13 12.37 -30.16
CA SER A 7 -33.11 12.07 -29.15
C SER A 7 -33.20 12.98 -27.92
N LEU A 8 -33.05 12.39 -26.73
CA LEU A 8 -32.82 13.09 -25.46
C LEU A 8 -31.33 13.47 -25.33
N ALA A 9 -30.81 14.19 -26.32
CA ALA A 9 -29.66 15.06 -26.08
C ALA A 9 -30.09 16.15 -25.08
N PHE A 10 -29.19 16.58 -24.18
CA PHE A 10 -29.41 17.79 -23.39
C PHE A 10 -29.96 18.89 -24.30
N SER A 11 -31.18 19.36 -24.02
CA SER A 11 -31.78 20.39 -24.85
C SER A 11 -30.84 21.61 -24.86
N PRO A 12 -30.69 22.32 -25.99
CA PRO A 12 -29.86 23.53 -26.06
C PRO A 12 -30.17 24.55 -24.96
N ARG A 13 -31.43 24.57 -24.47
CA ARG A 13 -31.87 25.37 -23.30
C ARG A 13 -31.24 24.94 -21.96
N LYS A 14 -31.04 23.64 -21.71
CA LYS A 14 -30.41 23.16 -20.45
C LYS A 14 -28.90 23.33 -20.45
N ARG A 15 -28.25 23.20 -21.62
CA ARG A 15 -26.81 23.48 -21.78
C ARG A 15 -26.52 24.99 -21.63
N ALA A 16 -27.36 25.83 -22.24
CA ALA A 16 -27.32 27.28 -22.04
C ALA A 16 -27.64 27.70 -20.59
N LEU A 17 -28.39 26.90 -19.81
CA LEU A 17 -28.63 27.15 -18.39
C LEU A 17 -27.38 26.87 -17.55
N LEU A 18 -26.67 25.77 -17.82
CA LEU A 18 -25.41 25.43 -17.16
C LEU A 18 -24.31 26.45 -17.50
N GLU A 19 -24.20 26.83 -18.78
CA GLU A 19 -23.27 27.86 -19.24
C GLU A 19 -23.63 29.25 -18.69
N ARG A 20 -24.93 29.58 -18.56
CA ARG A 20 -25.37 30.82 -17.88
C ARG A 20 -25.12 30.80 -16.38
N MET A 21 -25.23 29.65 -15.72
CA MET A 21 -24.88 29.51 -14.30
C MET A 21 -23.37 29.69 -14.09
N LEU A 22 -22.55 29.18 -15.00
CA LEU A 22 -21.10 29.36 -15.00
C LEU A 22 -20.68 30.82 -15.33
N GLN A 23 -21.43 31.51 -16.20
CA GLN A 23 -21.16 32.91 -16.56
C GLN A 23 -21.73 33.93 -15.56
N ALA A 24 -22.79 33.60 -14.81
CA ALA A 24 -23.45 34.52 -13.88
C ALA A 24 -22.67 34.75 -12.57
N GLU A 25 -21.68 33.91 -12.24
CA GLU A 25 -20.89 34.01 -11.01
C GLU A 25 -19.54 34.73 -11.17
N GLY A 26 -19.22 35.29 -12.35
CA GLY A 26 -18.05 36.17 -12.51
C GLY A 26 -16.69 35.50 -12.20
N LEU A 27 -16.60 34.18 -12.39
CA LEU A 27 -15.38 33.40 -12.17
C LEU A 27 -14.64 33.24 -13.50
N SER A 28 -13.40 33.72 -13.52
CA SER A 28 -12.50 33.69 -14.68
C SER A 28 -12.29 32.26 -15.17
N SER A 29 -12.78 31.96 -16.38
CA SER A 29 -12.44 30.73 -17.09
C SER A 29 -10.93 30.67 -17.34
N SER A 30 -10.26 29.61 -16.90
CA SER A 30 -8.93 29.25 -17.41
C SER A 30 -8.94 29.31 -18.95
N PRO A 31 -7.88 29.81 -19.60
CA PRO A 31 -7.89 30.05 -21.04
C PRO A 31 -8.26 28.77 -21.78
N GLN A 32 -9.38 28.77 -22.51
CA GLN A 32 -9.79 27.64 -23.35
C GLN A 32 -8.69 27.41 -24.41
N PRO A 33 -7.97 26.27 -24.37
CA PRO A 33 -6.91 26.02 -25.33
C PRO A 33 -7.47 25.63 -26.71
N GLU A 34 -6.70 25.97 -27.76
CA GLU A 34 -6.91 25.68 -29.18
C GLU A 34 -7.43 24.27 -29.49
N LYS A 35 -8.07 24.11 -30.66
CA LYS A 35 -8.46 22.79 -31.21
C LYS A 35 -7.26 21.84 -31.21
N ILE A 36 -7.51 20.55 -30.95
CA ILE A 36 -6.45 19.53 -31.01
C ILE A 36 -6.00 19.40 -32.48
N PRO A 37 -4.71 19.62 -32.79
CA PRO A 37 -4.21 19.46 -34.15
C PRO A 37 -4.06 17.97 -34.50
N GLN A 38 -4.46 17.59 -35.71
CA GLN A 38 -4.16 16.28 -36.27
C GLN A 38 -2.67 16.22 -36.66
N GLN A 39 -1.91 15.24 -36.16
CA GLN A 39 -0.46 15.17 -36.33
C GLN A 39 0.01 14.02 -37.22
N ASN A 40 -0.87 13.12 -37.69
CA ASN A 40 -0.56 12.02 -38.61
C ASN A 40 0.71 11.22 -38.26
N VAL A 41 0.91 10.97 -36.96
CA VAL A 41 2.04 10.21 -36.44
C VAL A 41 1.69 8.72 -36.26
N SER A 42 2.68 7.85 -36.43
CA SER A 42 2.55 6.40 -36.15
C SER A 42 3.19 5.98 -34.82
N CYS A 43 3.90 6.88 -34.16
CA CYS A 43 4.55 6.65 -32.86
C CYS A 43 4.50 7.94 -32.04
N ALA A 44 4.16 7.83 -30.75
CA ALA A 44 4.01 8.97 -29.84
C ALA A 44 4.24 8.56 -28.38
N PRO A 45 4.46 9.51 -27.46
CA PRO A 45 4.35 9.24 -26.03
C PRO A 45 2.93 8.78 -25.66
N LEU A 46 2.81 8.05 -24.55
CA LEU A 46 1.51 7.70 -23.97
C LEU A 46 0.81 8.96 -23.42
N SER A 47 -0.52 8.96 -23.40
CA SER A 47 -1.27 9.91 -22.57
C SER A 47 -0.94 9.68 -21.09
N PHE A 48 -1.25 10.62 -20.20
CA PHE A 48 -0.98 10.40 -18.78
C PHE A 48 -1.78 9.24 -18.18
N ALA A 49 -3.02 9.03 -18.66
CA ALA A 49 -3.86 7.91 -18.22
C ALA A 49 -3.26 6.57 -18.67
N GLN A 50 -2.81 6.49 -19.93
CA GLN A 50 -2.11 5.31 -20.45
C GLN A 50 -0.80 5.04 -19.70
N GLU A 51 0.02 6.06 -19.47
CA GLU A 51 1.31 5.90 -18.78
C GLU A 51 1.12 5.35 -17.36
N ARG A 52 0.09 5.82 -16.64
CA ARG A 52 -0.26 5.27 -15.33
C ARG A 52 -0.62 3.79 -15.41
N LEU A 53 -1.52 3.41 -16.31
CA LEU A 53 -1.95 2.02 -16.45
C LEU A 53 -0.81 1.11 -16.93
N TRP A 54 0.01 1.60 -17.86
CA TRP A 54 1.21 0.91 -18.34
C TRP A 54 2.15 0.64 -17.17
N PHE A 55 2.42 1.66 -16.35
CA PHE A 55 3.27 1.50 -15.17
C PHE A 55 2.69 0.46 -14.22
N LEU A 56 1.37 0.49 -13.93
CA LEU A 56 0.70 -0.50 -13.09
C LEU A 56 0.81 -1.94 -13.64
N GLU A 57 0.77 -2.13 -14.96
CA GLU A 57 0.97 -3.43 -15.59
C GLU A 57 2.40 -3.94 -15.38
N GLN A 58 3.40 -3.07 -15.53
CA GLN A 58 4.80 -3.41 -15.26
C GLN A 58 5.06 -3.80 -13.80
N LEU A 59 4.19 -3.39 -12.86
CA LEU A 59 4.31 -3.75 -11.44
C LEU A 59 3.92 -5.18 -11.15
N VAL A 60 2.88 -5.65 -11.83
CA VAL A 60 2.31 -6.99 -11.70
C VAL A 60 2.10 -7.53 -13.10
N PRO A 61 3.18 -7.97 -13.79
CA PRO A 61 3.07 -8.45 -15.16
C PRO A 61 2.04 -9.56 -15.30
N GLY A 62 1.15 -9.42 -16.27
CA GLY A 62 0.07 -10.38 -16.51
C GLY A 62 -1.12 -10.21 -15.56
N THR A 63 -1.29 -9.02 -14.98
CA THR A 63 -2.47 -8.71 -14.19
C THR A 63 -3.70 -8.56 -15.09
N ILE A 64 -4.84 -9.03 -14.62
CA ILE A 64 -6.11 -8.98 -15.36
C ILE A 64 -7.06 -7.88 -14.81
N VAL A 65 -6.58 -7.13 -13.82
CA VAL A 65 -7.27 -6.02 -13.13
C VAL A 65 -7.74 -4.95 -14.13
N HIS A 66 -7.00 -4.78 -15.23
CA HIS A 66 -7.25 -3.78 -16.25
C HIS A 66 -7.94 -4.34 -17.50
N ASN A 67 -8.45 -5.57 -17.45
CA ASN A 67 -9.29 -6.11 -18.52
C ASN A 67 -10.72 -5.56 -18.37
N ILE A 68 -11.18 -4.83 -19.38
CA ILE A 68 -12.58 -4.47 -19.53
C ILE A 68 -13.26 -5.60 -20.30
N HIS A 69 -14.26 -6.24 -19.69
CA HIS A 69 -14.99 -7.34 -20.31
C HIS A 69 -16.50 -7.13 -20.32
N ARG A 70 -17.14 -7.60 -21.39
CA ARG A 70 -18.59 -7.74 -21.51
C ARG A 70 -18.91 -9.04 -22.24
N ALA A 71 -20.00 -9.68 -21.80
CA ALA A 71 -20.56 -10.83 -22.47
C ALA A 71 -22.02 -10.56 -22.83
N PHE A 72 -22.46 -11.10 -23.95
CA PHE A 72 -23.83 -10.94 -24.45
C PHE A 72 -24.38 -12.29 -24.89
N ARG A 73 -25.60 -12.62 -24.46
CA ARG A 73 -26.40 -13.67 -25.08
C ARG A 73 -27.10 -13.11 -26.31
N ILE A 74 -27.00 -13.86 -27.40
CA ILE A 74 -27.54 -13.50 -28.69
C ILE A 74 -28.49 -14.62 -29.12
N THR A 75 -29.74 -14.27 -29.39
CA THR A 75 -30.75 -15.19 -29.90
C THR A 75 -31.28 -14.65 -31.23
N GLY A 76 -31.08 -15.42 -32.30
CA GLY A 76 -31.46 -15.06 -33.67
C GLY A 76 -30.48 -15.56 -34.72
N ALA A 77 -30.76 -15.23 -35.98
CA ALA A 77 -29.91 -15.57 -37.13
C ALA A 77 -28.71 -14.61 -37.23
N LEU A 78 -27.69 -14.85 -36.39
CA LEU A 78 -26.45 -14.07 -36.41
C LEU A 78 -25.61 -14.40 -37.65
N ASP A 79 -25.32 -13.39 -38.47
CA ASP A 79 -24.35 -13.47 -39.55
C ASP A 79 -22.94 -13.18 -39.00
N ILE A 80 -22.19 -14.25 -38.75
CA ILE A 80 -20.85 -14.19 -38.16
C ILE A 80 -19.86 -13.45 -39.06
N ALA A 81 -19.97 -13.61 -40.39
CA ALA A 81 -19.08 -12.94 -41.33
C ALA A 81 -19.34 -11.42 -41.34
N THR A 82 -20.61 -11.02 -41.28
CA THR A 82 -20.99 -9.61 -41.15
C THR A 82 -20.56 -9.02 -39.80
N LEU A 83 -20.64 -9.78 -38.71
CA LEU A 83 -20.13 -9.38 -37.39
C LEU A 83 -18.62 -9.14 -37.42
N GLU A 84 -17.86 -10.09 -37.96
CA GLU A 84 -16.41 -9.98 -38.11
C GLU A 84 -16.00 -8.78 -38.98
N LYS A 85 -16.67 -8.61 -40.12
CA LYS A 85 -16.43 -7.45 -40.99
C LYS A 85 -16.73 -6.14 -40.26
N SER A 86 -17.80 -6.08 -39.47
CA SER A 86 -18.15 -4.90 -38.68
C SER A 86 -17.07 -4.54 -37.66
N CYS A 87 -16.52 -5.53 -36.94
CA CYS A 87 -15.38 -5.31 -36.06
C CYS A 87 -14.16 -4.78 -36.82
N ASN A 88 -13.88 -5.31 -38.01
CA ASN A 88 -12.75 -4.88 -38.84
C ASN A 88 -12.90 -3.44 -39.35
N GLU A 89 -14.10 -2.98 -39.71
CA GLU A 89 -14.33 -1.57 -40.07
C GLU A 89 -14.01 -0.62 -38.89
N ILE A 90 -14.35 -1.02 -37.66
CA ILE A 90 -14.06 -0.23 -36.44
C ILE A 90 -12.54 -0.17 -36.18
N ILE A 91 -11.81 -1.28 -36.38
CA ILE A 91 -10.33 -1.30 -36.27
C ILE A 91 -9.69 -0.31 -37.24
N GLN A 92 -10.16 -0.28 -38.47
CA GLN A 92 -9.61 0.61 -39.49
C GLN A 92 -9.86 2.09 -39.14
N ARG A 93 -11.05 2.37 -38.61
CA ARG A 93 -11.48 3.70 -38.20
C ARG A 93 -10.76 4.23 -36.95
N HIS A 94 -10.51 3.38 -35.94
CA HIS A 94 -9.89 3.76 -34.67
C HIS A 94 -8.49 3.15 -34.54
N ALA A 95 -7.45 3.95 -34.82
CA ALA A 95 -6.07 3.49 -34.81
C ALA A 95 -5.61 2.91 -33.46
N ILE A 96 -6.25 3.32 -32.36
CA ILE A 96 -5.96 2.82 -31.00
C ILE A 96 -6.20 1.31 -30.85
N LEU A 97 -7.13 0.72 -31.62
CA LEU A 97 -7.44 -0.72 -31.58
C LEU A 97 -6.36 -1.59 -32.26
N ARG A 98 -5.41 -0.96 -32.95
CA ARG A 98 -4.23 -1.56 -33.59
C ARG A 98 -2.95 -0.89 -33.11
N THR A 99 -2.93 -0.45 -31.85
CA THR A 99 -1.78 0.19 -31.20
C THR A 99 -1.15 -0.73 -30.17
N THR A 100 0.18 -0.82 -30.17
CA THR A 100 1.01 -1.53 -29.16
C THR A 100 1.81 -0.53 -28.31
N PHE A 101 2.33 -0.97 -27.17
CA PHE A 101 3.12 -0.14 -26.25
C PHE A 101 4.52 -0.72 -26.03
N THR A 102 5.55 0.12 -26.08
CA THR A 102 6.94 -0.33 -25.92
C THR A 102 7.33 -0.50 -24.45
N ASP A 103 8.28 -1.40 -24.20
CA ASP A 103 8.92 -1.55 -22.89
C ASP A 103 10.08 -0.54 -22.64
N SER A 104 10.20 0.47 -23.51
CA SER A 104 11.22 1.52 -23.36
C SER A 104 10.88 2.48 -22.23
N ILE A 105 11.90 3.17 -21.70
CA ILE A 105 11.72 4.28 -20.75
C ILE A 105 12.22 5.57 -21.41
N PRO A 106 11.37 6.56 -21.70
CA PRO A 106 9.91 6.54 -21.51
C PRO A 106 9.18 5.58 -22.49
N PRO A 107 7.99 5.08 -22.13
CA PRO A 107 7.21 4.21 -23.01
C PRO A 107 6.61 5.02 -24.17
N THR A 108 6.42 4.36 -25.31
CA THR A 108 5.75 4.93 -26.48
C THR A 108 4.62 4.04 -26.96
N GLN A 109 3.62 4.65 -27.60
CA GLN A 109 2.54 3.96 -28.28
C GLN A 109 2.84 3.94 -29.78
N LYS A 110 2.69 2.77 -30.40
CA LYS A 110 3.01 2.54 -31.81
C LYS A 110 1.79 1.98 -32.54
N ILE A 111 1.37 2.67 -33.58
CA ILE A 111 0.23 2.29 -34.42
C ILE A 111 0.72 1.31 -35.49
N ILE A 112 0.13 0.11 -35.53
CA ILE A 112 0.38 -0.88 -36.58
C ILE A 112 -0.50 -0.55 -37.79
N PRO A 113 0.05 -0.35 -39.00
CA PRO A 113 -0.70 0.15 -40.16
C PRO A 113 -1.93 -0.68 -40.52
N GLU A 114 -1.79 -2.00 -40.53
CA GLU A 114 -2.86 -2.93 -40.87
C GLU A 114 -2.87 -4.06 -39.86
N TRP A 115 -4.06 -4.35 -39.34
CA TRP A 115 -4.34 -5.51 -38.51
C TRP A 115 -5.80 -5.91 -38.74
N THR A 116 -6.07 -7.20 -38.78
CA THR A 116 -7.43 -7.73 -38.97
C THR A 116 -7.75 -8.72 -37.87
N LEU A 117 -8.99 -8.66 -37.39
CA LEU A 117 -9.55 -9.59 -36.42
C LEU A 117 -10.26 -10.72 -37.16
N THR A 118 -10.00 -11.95 -36.70
CA THR A 118 -10.86 -13.10 -36.97
C THR A 118 -11.55 -13.49 -35.67
N ILE A 119 -12.86 -13.75 -35.72
CA ILE A 119 -13.65 -14.14 -34.54
C ILE A 119 -13.59 -15.67 -34.38
N PRO A 120 -12.93 -16.20 -33.34
CA PRO A 120 -12.94 -17.64 -33.07
C PRO A 120 -14.35 -18.08 -32.67
N LEU A 121 -14.84 -19.15 -33.32
CA LEU A 121 -16.09 -19.81 -33.01
C LEU A 121 -15.83 -21.10 -32.24
N ILE A 122 -16.37 -21.21 -31.03
CA ILE A 122 -16.36 -22.44 -30.23
C ILE A 122 -17.76 -23.03 -30.27
N ASP A 123 -17.90 -24.23 -30.82
CA ASP A 123 -19.19 -24.91 -30.91
C ASP A 123 -19.43 -25.76 -29.66
N LEU A 124 -20.49 -25.41 -28.91
CA LEU A 124 -20.90 -26.07 -27.68
C LEU A 124 -22.24 -26.79 -27.83
N ARG A 125 -22.79 -26.93 -29.04
CA ARG A 125 -24.10 -27.55 -29.28
C ARG A 125 -24.22 -28.97 -28.72
N ASP A 126 -23.13 -29.74 -28.77
CA ASP A 126 -23.08 -31.14 -28.31
C ASP A 126 -22.76 -31.29 -26.80
N CYS A 127 -22.37 -30.21 -26.13
CA CYS A 127 -21.95 -30.19 -24.73
C CYS A 127 -22.56 -29.01 -23.97
N PHE A 128 -23.79 -28.64 -24.32
CA PHE A 128 -24.48 -27.49 -23.74
C PHE A 128 -24.60 -27.61 -22.22
N ASP A 129 -23.81 -26.80 -21.52
CA ASP A 129 -23.85 -26.61 -20.08
C ASP A 129 -23.60 -25.13 -19.76
N GLU A 130 -24.52 -24.51 -19.04
CA GLU A 130 -24.37 -23.14 -18.56
C GLU A 130 -23.10 -22.95 -17.71
N ALA A 131 -22.71 -23.98 -16.96
CA ALA A 131 -21.45 -23.97 -16.22
C ALA A 131 -20.24 -23.89 -17.15
N GLU A 132 -20.29 -24.54 -18.31
CA GLU A 132 -19.22 -24.52 -19.31
C GLU A 132 -19.13 -23.16 -20.01
N ILE A 133 -20.26 -22.55 -20.34
CA ILE A 133 -20.33 -21.17 -20.86
C ILE A 133 -19.64 -20.22 -19.87
N MET A 134 -20.03 -20.28 -18.60
CA MET A 134 -19.46 -19.41 -17.56
C MET A 134 -17.98 -19.70 -17.30
N ARG A 135 -17.56 -20.96 -17.38
CA ARG A 135 -16.14 -21.36 -17.27
C ARG A 135 -15.31 -20.75 -18.41
N LEU A 136 -15.77 -20.87 -19.65
CA LEU A 136 -15.10 -20.31 -20.83
C LEU A 136 -15.09 -18.77 -20.80
N ALA A 137 -16.19 -18.14 -20.39
CA ALA A 137 -16.25 -16.69 -20.20
C ALA A 137 -15.24 -16.23 -19.14
N THR A 138 -15.16 -16.95 -18.02
CA THR A 138 -14.22 -16.63 -16.94
C THR A 138 -12.77 -16.81 -17.41
N LEU A 139 -12.46 -17.88 -18.15
CA LEU A 139 -11.12 -18.10 -18.72
C LEU A 139 -10.71 -17.00 -19.69
N GLU A 140 -11.63 -16.51 -20.51
CA GLU A 140 -11.37 -15.39 -21.43
C GLU A 140 -10.99 -14.11 -20.67
N VAL A 141 -11.73 -13.80 -19.62
CA VAL A 141 -11.48 -12.62 -18.77
C VAL A 141 -10.15 -12.73 -18.01
N GLN A 142 -9.77 -13.96 -17.63
CA GLN A 142 -8.53 -14.27 -16.91
C GLN A 142 -7.29 -14.37 -17.79
N GLN A 143 -7.43 -14.25 -19.12
CA GLN A 143 -6.28 -14.27 -20.00
C GLN A 143 -5.61 -12.88 -20.04
N PRO A 144 -4.32 -12.75 -19.67
CA PRO A 144 -3.63 -11.46 -19.71
C PRO A 144 -3.41 -10.97 -21.15
N PHE A 145 -3.03 -9.71 -21.29
CA PHE A 145 -2.53 -9.13 -22.53
C PHE A 145 -1.04 -8.87 -22.41
N ASP A 146 -0.30 -9.09 -23.50
CA ASP A 146 1.05 -8.56 -23.65
C ASP A 146 0.93 -7.18 -24.31
N LEU A 147 1.35 -6.12 -23.63
CA LEU A 147 1.19 -4.75 -24.12
C LEU A 147 2.05 -4.45 -25.36
N ALA A 148 3.12 -5.22 -25.59
CA ALA A 148 4.02 -5.05 -26.71
C ALA A 148 3.49 -5.68 -28.02
N GLU A 149 2.52 -6.58 -27.93
CA GLU A 149 2.04 -7.39 -29.05
C GLU A 149 0.54 -7.18 -29.31
N LEU A 150 0.15 -7.22 -30.59
CA LEU A 150 -1.27 -7.23 -30.93
C LEU A 150 -1.88 -8.64 -30.80
N PRO A 151 -3.18 -8.74 -30.47
CA PRO A 151 -4.09 -7.63 -30.17
C PRO A 151 -4.23 -7.34 -28.67
N LEU A 152 -4.47 -6.07 -28.34
CA LEU A 152 -4.83 -5.63 -26.98
C LEU A 152 -6.34 -5.71 -26.70
N TRP A 153 -7.05 -6.46 -27.54
CA TRP A 153 -8.45 -6.79 -27.38
C TRP A 153 -8.80 -8.08 -28.12
N ARG A 154 -9.86 -8.76 -27.68
CA ARG A 154 -10.29 -10.06 -28.20
C ARG A 154 -11.80 -10.12 -28.30
N VAL A 155 -12.27 -10.83 -29.31
CA VAL A 155 -13.67 -11.19 -29.49
C VAL A 155 -13.72 -12.71 -29.66
N LYS A 156 -14.60 -13.39 -28.92
CA LYS A 156 -14.86 -14.83 -29.06
C LYS A 156 -16.36 -15.07 -29.14
N LEU A 157 -16.76 -16.05 -29.94
CA LEU A 157 -18.16 -16.44 -30.10
C LEU A 157 -18.33 -17.90 -29.66
N LEU A 158 -19.23 -18.15 -28.72
CA LEU A 158 -19.63 -19.49 -28.31
C LEU A 158 -20.98 -19.79 -28.97
N ARG A 159 -21.08 -20.84 -29.77
CA ARG A 159 -22.36 -21.29 -30.33
C ARG A 159 -22.98 -22.32 -29.41
N VAL A 160 -24.13 -21.99 -28.84
CA VAL A 160 -24.80 -22.82 -27.83
C VAL A 160 -26.00 -23.58 -28.37
N ALA A 161 -26.63 -23.04 -29.42
CA ALA A 161 -27.66 -23.72 -30.22
C ALA A 161 -27.57 -23.29 -31.70
N GLU A 162 -28.51 -23.74 -32.54
CA GLU A 162 -28.52 -23.35 -33.96
C GLU A 162 -28.57 -21.83 -34.17
N THR A 163 -29.37 -21.13 -33.35
CA THR A 163 -29.62 -19.69 -33.41
C THR A 163 -29.33 -19.00 -32.08
N GLU A 164 -28.49 -19.60 -31.23
CA GLU A 164 -28.12 -19.02 -29.94
C GLU A 164 -26.61 -18.99 -29.78
N TYR A 165 -26.10 -17.83 -29.35
CA TYR A 165 -24.69 -17.57 -29.19
C TYR A 165 -24.39 -16.79 -27.91
N VAL A 166 -23.16 -16.90 -27.44
CA VAL A 166 -22.58 -16.01 -26.42
C VAL A 166 -21.39 -15.28 -27.03
N LEU A 167 -21.50 -13.96 -27.13
CA LEU A 167 -20.43 -13.08 -27.60
C LEU A 167 -19.63 -12.57 -26.41
N LEU A 168 -18.34 -12.86 -26.40
CA LEU A 168 -17.39 -12.40 -25.39
C LEU A 168 -16.48 -11.33 -25.99
N ILE A 169 -16.39 -10.17 -25.35
CA ILE A 169 -15.51 -9.07 -25.74
C ILE A 169 -14.65 -8.68 -24.54
N THR A 170 -13.34 -8.73 -24.71
CA THR A 170 -12.36 -8.34 -23.68
C THR A 170 -11.36 -7.35 -24.28
N ILE A 171 -11.18 -6.20 -23.64
CA ILE A 171 -10.35 -5.10 -24.13
C ILE A 171 -9.45 -4.61 -23.00
N HIS A 172 -8.17 -4.37 -23.27
CA HIS A 172 -7.27 -3.79 -22.27
C HIS A 172 -7.60 -2.30 -22.03
N HIS A 173 -7.63 -1.87 -20.77
CA HIS A 173 -8.02 -0.50 -20.40
C HIS A 173 -7.09 0.59 -20.98
N LEU A 174 -5.85 0.25 -21.40
CA LEU A 174 -4.96 1.21 -22.08
C LEU A 174 -5.53 1.75 -23.40
N ILE A 175 -6.34 0.97 -24.10
CA ILE A 175 -6.87 1.32 -25.42
C ILE A 175 -8.36 1.64 -25.40
N CYS A 176 -9.03 1.46 -24.26
CA CYS A 176 -10.47 1.61 -24.12
C CYS A 176 -10.83 1.97 -22.67
N ASP A 177 -11.79 2.87 -22.49
CA ASP A 177 -12.46 3.13 -21.21
C ASP A 177 -13.94 2.75 -21.28
N GLY A 178 -14.67 2.88 -20.16
CA GLY A 178 -16.09 2.52 -20.12
C GLY A 178 -16.94 3.25 -21.17
N TRP A 179 -16.66 4.53 -21.44
CA TRP A 179 -17.33 5.31 -22.48
C TRP A 179 -16.98 4.80 -23.89
N SER A 180 -15.71 4.48 -24.13
CA SER A 180 -15.23 3.93 -25.41
C SER A 180 -15.90 2.60 -25.74
N PHE A 181 -16.21 1.80 -24.72
CA PHE A 181 -16.92 0.54 -24.93
C PHE A 181 -18.35 0.77 -25.45
N ASP A 182 -19.03 1.80 -24.95
CA ASP A 182 -20.37 2.19 -25.46
C ASP A 182 -20.27 2.72 -26.91
N VAL A 183 -19.23 3.50 -27.23
CA VAL A 183 -18.93 3.93 -28.61
C VAL A 183 -18.70 2.72 -29.52
N PHE A 184 -17.92 1.74 -29.07
CA PHE A 184 -17.68 0.50 -29.80
C PHE A 184 -18.99 -0.25 -30.07
N CYS A 185 -19.87 -0.43 -29.08
CA CYS A 185 -21.16 -1.10 -29.26
C CYS A 185 -22.07 -0.35 -30.24
N GLN A 186 -22.07 0.98 -30.17
CA GLN A 186 -22.84 1.82 -31.06
C GLN A 186 -22.36 1.72 -32.52
N GLU A 187 -21.04 1.76 -32.75
CA GLU A 187 -20.49 1.61 -34.09
C GLU A 187 -20.68 0.18 -34.61
N LEU A 188 -20.55 -0.85 -33.76
CA LEU A 188 -20.79 -2.25 -34.11
C LEU A 188 -22.22 -2.46 -34.59
N THR A 189 -23.19 -1.90 -33.88
CA THR A 189 -24.62 -1.90 -34.27
C THR A 189 -24.82 -1.30 -35.66
N GLN A 190 -24.22 -0.14 -35.94
CA GLN A 190 -24.39 0.58 -37.20
C GLN A 190 -23.69 -0.12 -38.37
N HIS A 191 -22.46 -0.61 -38.16
CA HIS A 191 -21.73 -1.38 -39.16
C HIS A 191 -22.46 -2.67 -39.51
N TYR A 192 -22.91 -3.42 -38.51
CA TYR A 192 -23.61 -4.69 -38.74
C TYR A 192 -24.92 -4.45 -39.52
N ALA A 193 -25.73 -3.47 -39.11
CA ALA A 193 -26.97 -3.16 -39.80
C ALA A 193 -26.78 -2.69 -41.25
N ALA A 194 -25.74 -1.89 -41.53
CA ALA A 194 -25.45 -1.42 -42.87
C ALA A 194 -24.90 -2.54 -43.77
N LEU A 195 -23.99 -3.36 -43.25
CA LEU A 195 -23.35 -4.44 -43.99
C LEU A 195 -24.32 -5.58 -44.32
N LEU A 196 -25.30 -5.86 -43.45
CA LEU A 196 -26.38 -6.82 -43.73
C LEU A 196 -27.14 -6.49 -45.03
N ILE A 197 -27.32 -5.20 -45.33
CA ILE A 197 -27.98 -4.75 -46.56
C ILE A 197 -26.98 -4.38 -47.68
N GLY A 198 -25.72 -4.77 -47.55
CA GLY A 198 -24.66 -4.55 -48.54
C GLY A 198 -24.21 -3.10 -48.68
N LYS A 199 -24.36 -2.27 -47.64
CA LYS A 199 -23.97 -0.83 -47.66
C LYS A 199 -22.91 -0.53 -46.59
N PRO A 200 -22.06 0.50 -46.80
CA PRO A 200 -21.20 1.01 -45.74
C PRO A 200 -22.02 1.75 -44.68
N ALA A 201 -21.55 1.74 -43.43
CA ALA A 201 -22.14 2.55 -42.37
C ALA A 201 -21.86 4.04 -42.59
N LEU A 202 -22.84 4.88 -42.26
CA LEU A 202 -22.73 6.34 -42.37
C LEU A 202 -22.33 6.93 -41.02
N LEU A 203 -21.05 6.83 -40.69
CA LEU A 203 -20.46 7.44 -39.49
C LEU A 203 -19.80 8.78 -39.84
N SER A 204 -19.89 9.76 -38.94
CA SER A 204 -19.15 11.02 -39.08
C SER A 204 -17.64 10.76 -39.05
N GLU A 205 -16.85 11.51 -39.81
CA GLU A 205 -15.39 11.39 -39.76
C GLU A 205 -14.83 11.76 -38.38
N LEU A 206 -13.77 11.07 -37.94
CA LEU A 206 -13.06 11.41 -36.72
C LEU A 206 -12.05 12.52 -37.05
N PRO A 207 -12.17 13.73 -36.47
CA PRO A 207 -11.30 14.86 -36.81
C PRO A 207 -9.86 14.67 -36.31
N ILE A 208 -9.66 13.76 -35.35
CA ILE A 208 -8.36 13.40 -34.75
C ILE A 208 -8.38 11.91 -34.36
N GLN A 209 -7.20 11.34 -34.13
CA GLN A 209 -7.01 10.02 -33.52
C GLN A 209 -6.56 10.16 -32.06
N TYR A 210 -6.65 9.08 -31.28
CA TYR A 210 -6.26 9.11 -29.86
C TYR A 210 -4.80 9.55 -29.66
N VAL A 211 -3.91 9.20 -30.59
CA VAL A 211 -2.49 9.61 -30.58
C VAL A 211 -2.32 11.13 -30.60
N ASP A 212 -3.18 11.84 -31.33
CA ASP A 212 -3.16 13.30 -31.43
C ASP A 212 -3.57 13.92 -30.08
N TYR A 213 -4.56 13.32 -29.41
CA TYR A 213 -4.96 13.71 -28.06
C TYR A 213 -3.83 13.50 -27.05
N ALA A 214 -3.13 12.36 -27.10
CA ALA A 214 -2.02 12.09 -26.19
C ALA A 214 -0.87 13.10 -26.35
N LEU A 215 -0.50 13.43 -27.60
CA LEU A 215 0.51 14.44 -27.90
C LEU A 215 0.09 15.84 -27.43
N TRP A 216 -1.13 16.25 -27.78
CA TRP A 216 -1.68 17.53 -27.37
C TRP A 216 -1.74 17.65 -25.84
N GLN A 217 -2.18 16.61 -25.13
CA GLN A 217 -2.28 16.61 -23.67
C GLN A 217 -0.90 16.85 -23.02
N ARG A 218 0.15 16.21 -23.52
CA ARG A 218 1.53 16.39 -23.03
C ARG A 218 2.06 17.79 -23.26
N GLN A 219 1.71 18.41 -24.39
CA GLN A 219 2.14 19.78 -24.75
C GLN A 219 1.34 20.87 -24.06
N TRP A 220 0.06 20.60 -23.77
CA TRP A 220 -0.82 21.58 -23.15
C TRP A 220 -0.67 21.61 -21.63
N LEU A 221 -0.51 20.45 -20.98
CA LEU A 221 -0.38 20.34 -19.53
C LEU A 221 1.08 20.52 -19.07
N GLN A 222 1.62 21.72 -19.28
CA GLN A 222 2.96 22.12 -18.85
C GLN A 222 2.99 23.62 -18.50
N GLY A 223 4.07 24.09 -17.87
CA GLY A 223 4.23 25.49 -17.46
C GLY A 223 3.08 25.97 -16.56
N ASP A 224 2.60 27.20 -16.81
CA ASP A 224 1.56 27.86 -16.00
C ASP A 224 0.28 27.02 -15.83
N VAL A 225 -0.12 26.25 -16.84
CA VAL A 225 -1.31 25.38 -16.77
C VAL A 225 -1.09 24.26 -15.75
N LEU A 226 0.07 23.62 -15.78
CA LEU A 226 0.42 22.57 -14.83
C LEU A 226 0.57 23.13 -13.42
N ASP A 227 1.22 24.29 -13.27
CA ASP A 227 1.44 24.93 -11.96
C ASP A 227 0.11 25.35 -11.30
N SER A 228 -0.84 25.87 -12.09
CA SER A 228 -2.18 26.20 -11.61
C SER A 228 -2.93 24.96 -11.12
N GLN A 229 -2.89 23.86 -11.88
CA GLN A 229 -3.50 22.59 -11.52
C GLN A 229 -2.87 22.02 -10.23
N LEU A 230 -1.54 21.99 -10.15
CA LEU A 230 -0.81 21.49 -8.97
C LEU A 230 -1.11 22.32 -7.73
N THR A 231 -1.12 23.65 -7.85
CA THR A 231 -1.38 24.56 -6.71
C THR A 231 -2.75 24.29 -6.10
N TYR A 232 -3.78 24.14 -6.93
CA TYR A 232 -5.12 23.78 -6.45
C TYR A 232 -5.10 22.47 -5.67
N TRP A 233 -4.56 21.40 -6.25
CA TRP A 233 -4.57 20.08 -5.61
C TRP A 233 -3.71 20.02 -4.33
N GLN A 234 -2.59 20.74 -4.28
CA GLN A 234 -1.77 20.89 -3.08
C GLN A 234 -2.56 21.54 -1.94
N GLN A 235 -3.32 22.59 -2.24
CA GLN A 235 -4.18 23.25 -1.27
C GLN A 235 -5.32 22.33 -0.80
N GLN A 236 -6.03 21.69 -1.74
CA GLN A 236 -7.16 20.81 -1.42
C GLN A 236 -6.77 19.59 -0.58
N LEU A 237 -5.56 19.06 -0.81
CA LEU A 237 -5.08 17.85 -0.12
C LEU A 237 -4.17 18.14 1.06
N SER A 238 -3.98 19.41 1.43
CA SER A 238 -3.18 19.80 2.58
C SER A 238 -3.73 19.20 3.87
N GLY A 239 -2.87 18.53 4.63
CA GLY A 239 -3.24 17.91 5.91
C GLY A 239 -4.27 16.78 5.79
N ILE A 240 -4.36 16.11 4.63
CA ILE A 240 -5.30 15.00 4.43
C ILE A 240 -5.01 13.84 5.41
N GLU A 241 -6.07 13.30 6.01
CA GLU A 241 -6.00 12.08 6.80
C GLU A 241 -6.31 10.83 5.95
N MET A 242 -5.67 9.71 6.25
CA MET A 242 -6.01 8.44 5.60
C MET A 242 -7.39 7.96 6.08
N LEU A 243 -8.27 7.59 5.13
CA LEU A 243 -9.54 6.94 5.44
C LEU A 243 -9.33 5.53 6.03
N ILE A 244 -9.75 5.32 7.28
CA ILE A 244 -9.68 4.05 8.00
C ILE A 244 -11.04 3.37 7.88
N LEU A 245 -11.12 2.36 7.02
CA LEU A 245 -12.38 1.62 6.82
C LEU A 245 -12.61 0.60 7.95
N PRO A 246 -13.87 0.32 8.32
CA PRO A 246 -14.22 -0.67 9.33
C PRO A 246 -14.09 -2.10 8.76
N THR A 247 -12.87 -2.61 8.64
CA THR A 247 -12.57 -3.88 7.98
C THR A 247 -12.69 -5.08 8.93
N ASP A 248 -13.08 -6.24 8.42
CA ASP A 248 -13.12 -7.54 9.11
C ASP A 248 -11.75 -8.26 9.15
N GLY A 249 -10.79 -7.79 8.37
CA GLY A 249 -9.49 -8.42 8.17
C GLY A 249 -8.41 -7.47 7.64
N THR A 250 -7.25 -8.02 7.28
CA THR A 250 -6.12 -7.28 6.70
C THR A 250 -5.95 -7.62 5.22
N PRO A 251 -5.59 -6.66 4.35
CA PRO A 251 -5.56 -6.90 2.91
C PRO A 251 -4.40 -7.82 2.54
N GLN A 252 -4.67 -8.86 1.74
CA GLN A 252 -3.65 -9.83 1.30
C GLN A 252 -3.63 -10.05 -0.21
N THR A 253 -4.74 -9.78 -0.91
CA THR A 253 -4.91 -10.01 -2.36
C THR A 253 -5.81 -8.94 -3.01
N TYR A 254 -5.94 -9.01 -4.33
CA TYR A 254 -6.88 -8.19 -5.13
C TYR A 254 -8.23 -8.90 -5.37
N ARG A 255 -8.53 -9.99 -4.66
CA ARG A 255 -9.79 -10.71 -4.85
C ARG A 255 -10.96 -9.84 -4.41
N GLY A 256 -11.97 -9.77 -5.27
CA GLY A 256 -13.13 -8.92 -5.09
C GLY A 256 -14.42 -9.61 -5.50
N ILE A 257 -15.50 -9.19 -4.87
CA ILE A 257 -16.85 -9.58 -5.25
C ILE A 257 -17.74 -8.34 -5.26
N ARG A 258 -18.80 -8.40 -6.06
CA ARG A 258 -19.85 -7.38 -6.11
C ARG A 258 -21.11 -7.88 -5.46
N GLN A 259 -21.79 -6.96 -4.79
CA GLN A 259 -23.08 -7.23 -4.18
C GLN A 259 -24.08 -6.13 -4.55
N SER A 260 -25.22 -6.52 -5.10
CA SER A 260 -26.20 -5.58 -5.63
C SER A 260 -27.06 -4.95 -4.54
N LEU A 261 -27.53 -3.73 -4.80
CA LEU A 261 -28.57 -3.04 -4.07
C LEU A 261 -29.55 -2.37 -5.04
N ILE A 262 -30.78 -2.15 -4.59
CA ILE A 262 -31.81 -1.45 -5.37
C ILE A 262 -32.40 -0.36 -4.49
N ILE A 263 -32.51 0.85 -5.03
CA ILE A 263 -33.26 1.95 -4.43
C ILE A 263 -34.60 2.06 -5.17
N PRO A 264 -35.72 1.75 -4.51
CA PRO A 264 -37.03 1.73 -5.16
C PRO A 264 -37.41 3.07 -5.79
N GLN A 265 -38.27 3.01 -6.80
CA GLN A 265 -38.72 4.18 -7.57
C GLN A 265 -39.17 5.36 -6.71
N HIS A 266 -39.92 5.11 -5.64
CA HIS A 266 -40.45 6.17 -4.77
C HIS A 266 -39.33 6.96 -4.07
N LEU A 267 -38.28 6.27 -3.60
CA LEU A 267 -37.14 6.89 -2.93
C LEU A 267 -36.24 7.59 -3.95
N THR A 268 -35.97 6.95 -5.09
CA THR A 268 -35.27 7.53 -6.24
C THR A 268 -35.89 8.85 -6.69
N SER A 269 -37.22 8.90 -6.84
CA SER A 269 -37.93 10.12 -7.25
C SER A 269 -37.73 11.25 -6.23
N LYS A 270 -37.82 10.95 -4.93
CA LYS A 270 -37.64 11.95 -3.89
C LYS A 270 -36.18 12.42 -3.77
N LEU A 271 -35.20 11.53 -3.97
CA LEU A 271 -33.78 11.91 -4.04
C LEU A 271 -33.54 12.90 -5.19
N LYS A 272 -34.10 12.64 -6.37
CA LYS A 272 -34.03 13.57 -7.51
C LYS A 272 -34.68 14.91 -7.20
N SER A 273 -35.85 14.91 -6.55
CA SER A 273 -36.51 16.15 -6.12
C SER A 273 -35.67 16.93 -5.11
N LEU A 274 -35.06 16.25 -4.13
CA LEU A 274 -34.15 16.87 -3.18
C LEU A 274 -32.94 17.50 -3.89
N SER A 275 -32.29 16.77 -4.80
CA SER A 275 -31.17 17.30 -5.59
C SER A 275 -31.58 18.57 -6.34
N GLN A 276 -32.75 18.57 -6.97
CA GLN A 276 -33.26 19.71 -7.72
C GLN A 276 -33.58 20.91 -6.82
N GLN A 277 -34.17 20.68 -5.65
CA GLN A 277 -34.48 21.73 -4.66
C GLN A 277 -33.22 22.39 -4.09
N GLN A 278 -32.15 21.61 -3.89
CA GLN A 278 -30.87 22.09 -3.37
C GLN A 278 -29.93 22.62 -4.48
N GLY A 279 -30.36 22.59 -5.74
CA GLY A 279 -29.55 23.04 -6.88
C GLY A 279 -28.27 22.20 -7.08
N VAL A 280 -28.33 20.91 -6.75
CA VAL A 280 -27.23 19.94 -6.91
C VAL A 280 -27.61 18.83 -7.88
N THR A 281 -26.63 18.05 -8.33
CA THR A 281 -26.89 16.85 -9.14
C THR A 281 -27.21 15.64 -8.26
N LEU A 282 -27.87 14.62 -8.82
CA LEU A 282 -28.10 13.35 -8.12
C LEU A 282 -26.78 12.69 -7.69
N TYR A 283 -25.74 12.82 -8.51
CA TYR A 283 -24.38 12.39 -8.18
C TYR A 283 -23.89 13.02 -6.86
N MET A 284 -23.98 14.35 -6.72
CA MET A 284 -23.56 15.06 -5.51
C MET A 284 -24.38 14.61 -4.28
N THR A 285 -25.68 14.37 -4.45
CA THR A 285 -26.54 13.89 -3.37
C THR A 285 -26.15 12.49 -2.88
N LEU A 286 -25.92 11.55 -3.80
CA LEU A 286 -25.52 10.19 -3.46
C LEU A 286 -24.09 10.13 -2.92
N LEU A 287 -23.17 10.96 -3.45
CA LEU A 287 -21.81 11.08 -2.92
C LEU A 287 -21.81 11.60 -1.47
N ALA A 288 -22.57 12.66 -1.18
CA ALA A 288 -22.70 13.19 0.18
C ALA A 288 -23.32 12.15 1.14
N ALA A 289 -24.31 11.39 0.67
CA ALA A 289 -24.88 10.29 1.45
C ALA A 289 -23.85 9.18 1.72
N TRP A 290 -23.02 8.84 0.73
CA TRP A 290 -21.95 7.85 0.89
C TRP A 290 -20.88 8.31 1.87
N GLN A 291 -20.43 9.56 1.78
CA GLN A 291 -19.51 10.17 2.75
C GLN A 291 -20.11 10.22 4.16
N THR A 292 -21.42 10.53 4.27
CA THR A 292 -22.14 10.53 5.55
C THR A 292 -22.16 9.13 6.17
N LEU A 293 -22.42 8.09 5.36
CA LEU A 293 -22.40 6.71 5.84
C LEU A 293 -21.01 6.35 6.38
N LEU A 294 -19.96 6.63 5.63
CA LEU A 294 -18.59 6.34 6.06
C LEU A 294 -18.21 7.13 7.32
N PHE A 295 -18.59 8.40 7.41
CA PHE A 295 -18.45 9.18 8.66
C PHE A 295 -19.16 8.50 9.84
N GLN A 296 -20.35 7.92 9.64
CA GLN A 296 -21.06 7.23 10.71
C GLN A 296 -20.34 5.99 11.21
N TYR A 297 -19.69 5.24 10.30
CA TYR A 297 -18.90 4.07 10.65
C TYR A 297 -17.55 4.40 11.29
N THR A 298 -16.84 5.41 10.77
CA THR A 298 -15.44 5.69 11.14
C THR A 298 -15.29 6.80 12.17
N LYS A 299 -16.29 7.69 12.26
CA LYS A 299 -16.26 8.96 13.00
C LYS A 299 -15.11 9.89 12.58
N GLN A 300 -14.46 9.62 11.45
CA GLN A 300 -13.43 10.48 10.89
C GLN A 300 -14.05 11.72 10.27
N LYS A 301 -13.55 12.88 10.68
CA LYS A 301 -14.07 14.19 10.23
C LYS A 301 -13.56 14.59 8.85
N ASP A 302 -12.59 13.88 8.31
CA ASP A 302 -12.02 14.13 7.00
C ASP A 302 -12.21 12.88 6.14
N ILE A 303 -13.14 12.96 5.18
CA ILE A 303 -13.51 11.83 4.32
C ILE A 303 -13.19 12.20 2.88
N LEU A 304 -12.33 11.38 2.27
CA LEU A 304 -11.95 11.49 0.87
C LEU A 304 -12.43 10.27 0.09
N ILE A 305 -13.17 10.53 -0.98
CA ILE A 305 -13.70 9.51 -1.89
C ILE A 305 -13.15 9.74 -3.27
N SER A 306 -12.55 8.71 -3.87
CA SER A 306 -12.15 8.77 -5.28
C SER A 306 -13.39 8.65 -6.17
N SER A 307 -13.46 9.44 -7.24
CA SER A 307 -14.54 9.39 -8.22
C SER A 307 -13.99 9.49 -9.65
N PRO A 308 -14.34 8.57 -10.56
CA PRO A 308 -13.90 8.61 -11.93
C PRO A 308 -14.63 9.69 -12.73
N ILE A 309 -13.89 10.33 -13.62
CA ILE A 309 -14.42 11.23 -14.64
C ILE A 309 -14.18 10.64 -16.02
N ALA A 310 -15.03 11.01 -16.98
CA ALA A 310 -14.89 10.56 -18.36
C ALA A 310 -13.69 11.19 -19.10
N GLY A 311 -13.19 12.36 -18.66
CA GLY A 311 -12.10 13.09 -19.32
C GLY A 311 -12.42 13.57 -20.75
N ARG A 312 -13.72 13.66 -21.10
CA ARG A 312 -14.22 14.02 -22.43
C ARG A 312 -14.90 15.39 -22.43
N ASN A 313 -14.15 16.41 -22.03
CA ASN A 313 -14.60 17.81 -22.00
C ASN A 313 -14.61 18.48 -23.40
N ARG A 314 -14.09 17.82 -24.44
CA ARG A 314 -14.00 18.32 -25.82
C ARG A 314 -14.98 17.61 -26.76
N SER A 315 -15.34 18.26 -27.87
CA SER A 315 -16.23 17.65 -28.87
C SER A 315 -15.55 16.55 -29.66
N GLU A 316 -14.27 16.75 -29.96
CA GLU A 316 -13.39 15.92 -30.78
C GLU A 316 -13.17 14.54 -30.12
N THR A 317 -13.24 14.46 -28.78
CA THR A 317 -13.01 13.22 -28.04
C THR A 317 -14.25 12.37 -27.83
N LYS A 318 -15.47 12.85 -28.13
CA LYS A 318 -16.71 12.14 -27.75
C LYS A 318 -16.96 10.85 -28.54
N ALA A 319 -16.59 10.85 -29.82
CA ALA A 319 -16.80 9.72 -30.72
C ALA A 319 -15.58 8.79 -30.82
N MET A 320 -14.48 9.08 -30.12
CA MET A 320 -13.26 8.30 -30.19
C MET A 320 -13.25 7.14 -29.19
N ILE A 321 -12.64 6.02 -29.59
CA ILE A 321 -12.20 4.97 -28.66
C ILE A 321 -10.84 5.36 -28.09
N GLY A 322 -10.63 5.12 -26.79
CA GLY A 322 -9.36 5.38 -26.09
C GLY A 322 -9.49 5.46 -24.57
N CYS A 323 -8.36 5.62 -23.88
CA CYS A 323 -8.33 5.74 -22.41
C CYS A 323 -8.36 7.22 -21.97
N PHE A 324 -9.54 7.80 -21.75
CA PHE A 324 -9.67 9.22 -21.35
C PHE A 324 -9.94 9.42 -19.86
N ASN A 325 -10.30 8.35 -19.15
CA ASN A 325 -10.71 8.47 -17.76
C ASN A 325 -9.59 8.98 -16.85
N ASN A 326 -9.99 9.72 -15.82
CA ASN A 326 -9.14 10.12 -14.72
C ASN A 326 -9.88 9.87 -13.40
N LEU A 327 -9.17 9.86 -12.27
CA LEU A 327 -9.75 9.74 -10.94
C LEU A 327 -9.54 11.05 -10.19
N LEU A 328 -10.60 11.59 -9.60
CA LEU A 328 -10.53 12.79 -8.79
C LEU A 328 -10.80 12.45 -7.31
N PRO A 329 -9.94 12.88 -6.38
CA PRO A 329 -10.24 12.78 -4.96
C PRO A 329 -11.22 13.88 -4.55
N ILE A 330 -12.41 13.49 -4.09
CA ILE A 330 -13.41 14.41 -3.56
C ILE A 330 -13.37 14.36 -2.03
N ARG A 331 -12.79 15.41 -1.43
CA ARG A 331 -12.59 15.56 0.01
C ARG A 331 -13.73 16.36 0.63
N SER A 332 -14.21 15.96 1.79
CA SER A 332 -15.22 16.70 2.55
C SER A 332 -14.92 16.64 4.04
N HIS A 333 -15.28 17.72 4.74
CA HIS A 333 -15.08 17.83 6.19
C HIS A 333 -16.41 17.70 6.90
N LEU A 334 -16.56 16.61 7.66
CA LEU A 334 -17.78 16.22 8.34
C LEU A 334 -17.63 16.39 9.85
N ASN A 335 -18.72 16.76 10.51
CA ASN A 335 -18.81 16.76 11.96
C ASN A 335 -20.26 16.46 12.38
N GLU A 336 -20.46 16.15 13.66
CA GLU A 336 -21.76 15.71 14.18
C GLU A 336 -22.87 16.78 14.06
N SER A 337 -22.52 18.06 14.18
CA SER A 337 -23.46 19.19 14.13
C SER A 337 -23.80 19.64 12.72
N LEU A 338 -23.00 19.28 11.70
CA LEU A 338 -23.22 19.66 10.31
C LEU A 338 -24.57 19.11 9.86
N THR A 339 -25.38 19.90 9.16
CA THR A 339 -26.61 19.39 8.54
C THR A 339 -26.28 18.71 7.22
N PHE A 340 -27.16 17.81 6.76
CA PHE A 340 -26.97 17.21 5.44
C PHE A 340 -27.04 18.25 4.32
N GLY A 341 -27.89 19.28 4.45
CA GLY A 341 -27.95 20.40 3.52
C GLY A 341 -26.62 21.17 3.39
N GLU A 342 -25.95 21.44 4.52
CA GLU A 342 -24.62 22.08 4.53
C GLU A 342 -23.55 21.18 3.90
N LEU A 343 -23.59 19.88 4.18
CA LEU A 343 -22.70 18.91 3.52
C LEU A 343 -22.91 18.90 1.99
N LEU A 344 -24.16 18.92 1.52
CA LEU A 344 -24.46 18.99 0.09
C LEU A 344 -23.87 20.25 -0.56
N ALA A 345 -23.97 21.40 0.11
CA ALA A 345 -23.39 22.65 -0.37
C ALA A 345 -21.86 22.54 -0.48
N GLN A 346 -21.20 21.95 0.52
CA GLN A 346 -19.76 21.67 0.50
C GLN A 346 -19.39 20.73 -0.66
N VAL A 347 -20.09 19.60 -0.81
CA VAL A 347 -19.84 18.63 -1.88
C VAL A 347 -20.04 19.24 -3.25
N ARG A 348 -21.05 20.11 -3.42
CA ARG A 348 -21.24 20.87 -4.67
C ARG A 348 -20.02 21.73 -4.98
N GLN A 349 -19.56 22.53 -4.02
CA GLN A 349 -18.42 23.42 -4.22
C GLN A 349 -17.14 22.64 -4.57
N VAL A 350 -16.82 21.62 -3.77
CA VAL A 350 -15.62 20.79 -3.98
C VAL A 350 -15.68 20.08 -5.33
N THR A 351 -16.82 19.50 -5.70
CA THR A 351 -16.97 18.78 -6.97
C THR A 351 -16.80 19.72 -8.17
N ILE A 352 -17.40 20.91 -8.13
CA ILE A 352 -17.27 21.88 -9.23
C ILE A 352 -15.81 22.32 -9.39
N SER A 353 -15.17 22.72 -8.29
CA SER A 353 -13.76 23.14 -8.35
C SER A 353 -12.83 21.99 -8.74
N ALA A 354 -13.10 20.75 -8.33
CA ALA A 354 -12.34 19.58 -8.76
C ALA A 354 -12.49 19.33 -10.27
N TYR A 355 -13.68 19.59 -10.84
CA TYR A 355 -13.91 19.47 -12.28
C TYR A 355 -13.21 20.56 -13.10
N GLU A 356 -13.02 21.76 -12.55
CA GLU A 356 -12.20 22.80 -13.20
C GLU A 356 -10.71 22.41 -13.24
N HIS A 357 -10.28 21.54 -12.33
CA HIS A 357 -8.90 21.05 -12.19
C HIS A 357 -8.77 19.55 -12.54
N GLN A 358 -9.65 19.07 -13.42
CA GLN A 358 -9.80 17.65 -13.69
C GLN A 358 -8.71 17.05 -14.57
N ASP A 359 -7.96 17.90 -15.27
CA ASP A 359 -6.99 17.51 -16.27
C ASP A 359 -5.66 17.04 -15.65
N LEU A 360 -5.40 17.36 -14.37
CA LEU A 360 -4.22 16.86 -13.66
C LEU A 360 -4.34 15.34 -13.47
N PRO A 361 -3.38 14.54 -13.96
CA PRO A 361 -3.45 13.09 -13.83
C PRO A 361 -3.48 12.65 -12.36
N PHE A 362 -4.31 11.66 -12.04
CA PHE A 362 -4.42 11.13 -10.68
C PHE A 362 -3.06 10.77 -10.05
N GLN A 363 -2.11 10.26 -10.84
CA GLN A 363 -0.78 9.94 -10.31
C GLN A 363 -0.02 11.18 -9.82
N GLN A 364 -0.14 12.31 -10.52
CA GLN A 364 0.47 13.56 -10.09
C GLN A 364 -0.24 14.09 -8.82
N ILE A 365 -1.57 13.98 -8.76
CA ILE A 365 -2.34 14.31 -7.55
C ILE A 365 -1.90 13.43 -6.36
N ALA A 366 -1.77 12.12 -6.58
CA ALA A 366 -1.37 11.17 -5.55
C ALA A 366 0.06 11.40 -5.03
N ASN A 367 0.97 11.88 -5.89
CA ASN A 367 2.34 12.22 -5.49
C ASN A 367 2.42 13.46 -4.57
N LEU A 368 1.35 14.25 -4.44
CA LEU A 368 1.30 15.41 -3.55
C LEU A 368 1.16 15.02 -2.07
N VAL A 369 0.79 13.77 -1.79
CA VAL A 369 0.46 13.31 -0.45
C VAL A 369 1.12 11.97 -0.13
N SER A 370 1.34 11.70 1.15
CA SER A 370 1.90 10.43 1.64
C SER A 370 0.84 9.48 2.18
N VAL A 371 -0.42 9.60 1.73
CA VAL A 371 -1.53 8.71 2.09
C VAL A 371 -2.22 8.21 0.81
N PRO A 372 -2.74 6.97 0.80
CA PRO A 372 -3.46 6.45 -0.36
C PRO A 372 -4.79 7.18 -0.54
N LEU A 373 -4.95 7.86 -1.68
CA LEU A 373 -6.16 8.62 -2.03
C LEU A 373 -7.34 7.73 -2.48
N SER A 374 -7.11 6.44 -2.68
CA SER A 374 -8.01 5.52 -3.36
C SER A 374 -8.37 4.30 -2.51
N ARG A 375 -8.86 4.50 -1.27
CA ARG A 375 -9.38 3.42 -0.42
C ARG A 375 -10.85 3.13 -0.68
N ALA A 376 -11.64 4.19 -0.85
CA ALA A 376 -13.05 4.09 -1.22
C ALA A 376 -13.36 4.85 -2.51
N MET A 377 -14.27 4.31 -3.31
CA MET A 377 -14.71 4.90 -4.57
C MET A 377 -16.23 5.06 -4.62
N PHE A 378 -16.69 6.12 -5.27
CA PHE A 378 -18.10 6.31 -5.62
C PHE A 378 -18.24 6.60 -7.12
N VAL A 379 -19.17 5.92 -7.77
CA VAL A 379 -19.46 6.09 -9.20
C VAL A 379 -20.96 6.17 -9.40
N LEU A 380 -21.42 7.20 -10.14
CA LEU A 380 -22.77 7.22 -10.70
C LEU A 380 -22.68 7.20 -12.22
N GLN A 381 -23.03 6.06 -12.83
CA GLN A 381 -23.06 5.89 -14.28
C GLN A 381 -24.26 6.64 -14.86
N ASN A 382 -24.00 7.86 -15.35
CA ASN A 382 -25.00 8.72 -16.02
C ASN A 382 -24.71 8.92 -17.52
N THR A 383 -23.74 8.20 -18.06
CA THR A 383 -23.46 8.17 -19.50
C THR A 383 -24.60 7.45 -20.21
N PRO A 384 -25.08 7.93 -21.37
CA PRO A 384 -26.01 7.17 -22.19
C PRO A 384 -25.41 5.79 -22.51
N SER A 385 -26.01 4.72 -21.97
CA SER A 385 -25.64 3.37 -22.37
C SER A 385 -26.26 3.10 -23.73
N TYR A 386 -25.42 2.73 -24.70
CA TYR A 386 -25.87 2.25 -25.99
C TYR A 386 -25.81 0.72 -25.93
N PRO A 387 -26.94 0.05 -25.62
CA PRO A 387 -26.95 -1.41 -25.66
C PRO A 387 -26.52 -1.86 -27.05
N LEU A 388 -25.78 -2.97 -27.10
CA LEU A 388 -25.51 -3.62 -28.37
C LEU A 388 -26.85 -4.10 -28.95
N GLU A 389 -27.26 -3.51 -30.07
CA GLU A 389 -28.49 -3.87 -30.77
C GLU A 389 -28.11 -4.40 -32.15
N LEU A 390 -28.68 -5.54 -32.54
CA LEU A 390 -28.46 -6.12 -33.86
C LEU A 390 -29.83 -6.30 -34.53
N PRO A 391 -30.02 -5.92 -35.81
CA PRO A 391 -31.30 -6.06 -36.48
C PRO A 391 -31.80 -7.50 -36.45
N GLU A 392 -33.09 -7.67 -36.14
CA GLU A 392 -33.77 -8.98 -36.12
C GLU A 392 -33.17 -10.01 -35.14
N ILE A 393 -32.34 -9.56 -34.20
CA ILE A 393 -31.63 -10.40 -33.22
C ILE A 393 -31.88 -9.85 -31.82
N THR A 394 -32.16 -10.74 -30.88
CA THR A 394 -32.27 -10.37 -29.46
C THR A 394 -30.90 -10.44 -28.81
N VAL A 395 -30.46 -9.33 -28.23
CA VAL A 395 -29.19 -9.25 -27.48
C VAL A 395 -29.51 -8.94 -26.02
N SER A 396 -28.95 -9.72 -25.10
CA SER A 396 -29.08 -9.49 -23.66
C SER A 396 -27.73 -9.60 -22.96
N PRO A 397 -27.45 -8.77 -21.94
CA PRO A 397 -26.18 -8.82 -21.23
C PRO A 397 -26.05 -10.13 -20.42
N LEU A 398 -24.85 -10.71 -20.44
CA LEU A 398 -24.45 -11.81 -19.57
C LEU A 398 -23.42 -11.30 -18.57
N LEU A 399 -23.74 -11.39 -17.27
CA LEU A 399 -22.83 -10.97 -16.21
C LEU A 399 -21.72 -12.01 -16.03
N VAL A 400 -20.48 -11.58 -16.24
CA VAL A 400 -19.27 -12.36 -15.98
C VAL A 400 -18.42 -11.56 -15.00
N HIS A 401 -18.12 -12.15 -13.84
CA HIS A 401 -17.25 -11.50 -12.85
C HIS A 401 -15.80 -11.93 -13.07
N ASN A 402 -14.86 -10.97 -13.06
CA ASN A 402 -13.43 -11.27 -13.06
C ASN A 402 -12.91 -11.69 -11.68
N GLY A 403 -13.74 -11.56 -10.63
CA GLY A 403 -13.40 -11.91 -9.25
C GLY A 403 -12.37 -10.98 -8.61
N MET A 404 -12.19 -9.77 -9.14
CA MET A 404 -11.20 -8.80 -8.69
C MET A 404 -11.84 -7.50 -8.19
N ALA A 405 -11.17 -6.81 -7.28
CA ALA A 405 -11.54 -5.47 -6.81
C ALA A 405 -10.33 -4.53 -6.82
N ASN A 406 -10.50 -3.37 -7.49
CA ASN A 406 -9.41 -2.40 -7.71
C ASN A 406 -9.21 -1.49 -6.48
N PHE A 407 -10.26 -1.32 -5.67
CA PHE A 407 -10.28 -0.51 -4.46
C PHE A 407 -10.77 -1.37 -3.27
N ASP A 408 -10.59 -0.89 -2.05
CA ASP A 408 -10.99 -1.66 -0.86
C ASP A 408 -12.53 -1.76 -0.77
N LEU A 409 -13.22 -0.65 -1.08
CA LEU A 409 -14.69 -0.57 -1.11
C LEU A 409 -15.16 0.44 -2.16
N SER A 410 -15.96 0.00 -3.13
CA SER A 410 -16.50 0.87 -4.20
C SER A 410 -18.01 0.76 -4.27
N LEU A 411 -18.70 1.89 -4.35
CA LEU A 411 -20.13 1.95 -4.63
C LEU A 411 -20.34 2.42 -6.08
N PHE A 412 -20.87 1.53 -6.90
CA PHE A 412 -21.35 1.84 -8.25
C PHE A 412 -22.86 2.02 -8.21
N MET A 413 -23.37 3.06 -8.84
CA MET A 413 -24.79 3.37 -8.95
C MET A 413 -25.12 3.68 -10.40
N GLU A 414 -26.33 3.35 -10.84
CA GLU A 414 -26.85 3.70 -12.16
C GLU A 414 -28.37 3.87 -12.12
N GLU A 415 -28.91 4.68 -13.04
CA GLU A 415 -30.35 4.79 -13.23
C GLU A 415 -30.83 3.68 -14.16
N LYS A 416 -31.68 2.77 -13.65
CA LYS A 416 -32.33 1.72 -14.44
C LYS A 416 -33.83 1.94 -14.45
N GLY A 417 -34.34 2.51 -15.55
CA GLY A 417 -35.74 2.89 -15.67
C GLY A 417 -36.12 3.96 -14.65
N ALA A 418 -37.01 3.62 -13.71
CA ALA A 418 -37.47 4.54 -12.67
C ALA A 418 -36.77 4.34 -11.31
N GLU A 419 -35.87 3.37 -11.21
CA GLU A 419 -35.15 2.97 -9.99
C GLU A 419 -33.66 3.33 -10.09
N LEU A 420 -32.97 3.35 -8.94
CA LEU A 420 -31.51 3.31 -8.93
C LEU A 420 -31.07 1.90 -8.60
N PHE A 421 -30.24 1.35 -9.46
CA PHE A 421 -29.52 0.11 -9.21
C PHE A 421 -28.12 0.44 -8.72
N GLY A 422 -27.57 -0.37 -7.83
CA GLY A 422 -26.19 -0.22 -7.40
C GLY A 422 -25.50 -1.55 -7.14
N GLU A 423 -24.18 -1.50 -7.14
CA GLU A 423 -23.30 -2.61 -6.77
C GLU A 423 -22.23 -2.10 -5.81
N VAL A 424 -22.06 -2.79 -4.68
CA VAL A 424 -20.92 -2.61 -3.79
C VAL A 424 -19.87 -3.64 -4.16
N GLU A 425 -18.74 -3.17 -4.68
CA GLU A 425 -17.54 -3.99 -4.92
C GLU A 425 -16.60 -3.87 -3.72
N TYR A 426 -16.10 -4.99 -3.20
CA TYR A 426 -15.23 -4.99 -2.04
C TYR A 426 -14.18 -6.11 -2.10
N LYS A 427 -13.04 -5.88 -1.46
CA LYS A 427 -12.02 -6.93 -1.27
C LYS A 427 -12.48 -7.94 -0.24
N THR A 428 -12.53 -9.22 -0.61
CA THR A 428 -13.01 -10.30 0.26
C THR A 428 -12.12 -10.54 1.48
N ASP A 429 -10.88 -10.07 1.43
CA ASP A 429 -9.90 -10.19 2.51
C ASP A 429 -10.13 -9.11 3.59
N LEU A 430 -10.79 -8.02 3.21
CA LEU A 430 -11.10 -6.87 4.06
C LEU A 430 -12.53 -6.90 4.61
N PHE A 431 -13.48 -7.41 3.85
CA PHE A 431 -14.89 -7.39 4.22
C PHE A 431 -15.54 -8.77 4.02
N LYS A 432 -16.33 -9.18 5.01
CA LYS A 432 -17.22 -10.33 4.91
C LYS A 432 -18.54 -9.92 4.24
N PRO A 433 -19.22 -10.82 3.51
CA PRO A 433 -20.51 -10.53 2.88
C PRO A 433 -21.56 -9.96 3.85
N ASN A 434 -21.61 -10.45 5.08
CA ASN A 434 -22.55 -9.95 6.09
C ASN A 434 -22.28 -8.48 6.48
N THR A 435 -21.02 -8.06 6.53
CA THR A 435 -20.64 -6.66 6.79
C THR A 435 -21.14 -5.76 5.66
N ILE A 436 -21.04 -6.23 4.42
CA ILE A 436 -21.49 -5.49 3.24
C ILE A 436 -23.01 -5.45 3.14
N ASN A 437 -23.71 -6.53 3.51
CA ASN A 437 -25.17 -6.52 3.69
C ASN A 437 -25.61 -5.39 4.62
N HIS A 438 -24.99 -5.27 5.81
CA HIS A 438 -25.31 -4.19 6.75
C HIS A 438 -24.97 -2.81 6.18
N ILE A 439 -23.84 -2.64 5.48
CA ILE A 439 -23.49 -1.37 4.81
C ILE A 439 -24.59 -0.98 3.80
N ILE A 440 -25.08 -1.92 3.01
CA ILE A 440 -26.16 -1.68 2.02
C ILE A 440 -27.46 -1.30 2.71
N GLU A 441 -27.90 -2.07 3.71
CA GLU A 441 -29.12 -1.79 4.47
C GLU A 441 -29.05 -0.41 5.14
N HIS A 442 -27.92 -0.11 5.77
CA HIS A 442 -27.68 1.17 6.42
C HIS A 442 -27.67 2.34 5.42
N PHE A 443 -27.12 2.13 4.22
CA PHE A 443 -27.16 3.13 3.17
C PHE A 443 -28.60 3.42 2.71
N GLN A 444 -29.43 2.39 2.53
CA GLN A 444 -30.85 2.55 2.18
C GLN A 444 -31.64 3.30 3.26
N ILE A 445 -31.43 2.97 4.54
CA ILE A 445 -32.05 3.65 5.69
C ILE A 445 -31.62 5.12 5.75
N LEU A 446 -30.32 5.38 5.54
CA LEU A 446 -29.76 6.72 5.52
C LEU A 446 -30.39 7.57 4.39
N LEU A 447 -30.48 7.03 3.17
CA LEU A 447 -31.11 7.72 2.04
C LEU A 447 -32.57 8.08 2.33
N ALA A 448 -33.34 7.15 2.90
CA ALA A 448 -34.73 7.41 3.29
C ALA A 448 -34.83 8.55 4.32
N SER A 449 -33.91 8.59 5.28
CA SER A 449 -33.87 9.59 6.35
C SER A 449 -33.45 10.98 5.85
N ILE A 450 -32.44 11.03 4.97
CA ILE A 450 -32.00 12.26 4.29
C ILE A 450 -33.16 12.93 3.57
N VAL A 451 -33.96 12.12 2.85
CA VAL A 451 -35.11 12.62 2.10
C VAL A 451 -36.24 13.06 3.02
N ALA A 452 -36.40 12.44 4.19
CA ALA A 452 -37.42 12.80 5.16
C ALA A 452 -37.08 14.12 5.89
N ASN A 453 -35.81 14.34 6.23
CA ASN A 453 -35.35 15.57 6.88
C ASN A 453 -33.93 15.96 6.41
N PRO A 454 -33.79 16.70 5.31
CA PRO A 454 -32.48 17.11 4.79
C PRO A 454 -31.77 18.17 5.67
N GLN A 455 -32.47 18.75 6.65
CA GLN A 455 -31.91 19.72 7.60
C GLN A 455 -31.53 19.06 8.93
N ALA A 456 -31.69 17.74 9.07
CA ALA A 456 -31.18 17.00 10.21
C ALA A 456 -29.65 17.14 10.28
N SER A 457 -29.13 17.24 11.50
CA SER A 457 -27.70 17.12 11.73
C SER A 457 -27.21 15.71 11.36
N LEU A 458 -25.95 15.56 10.97
CA LEU A 458 -25.40 14.27 10.60
C LEU A 458 -25.53 13.27 11.77
N ALA A 459 -25.41 13.72 13.02
CA ALA A 459 -25.59 12.88 14.20
C ALA A 459 -27.01 12.33 14.39
N GLU A 460 -28.04 13.05 13.93
CA GLU A 460 -29.45 12.66 14.05
C GLU A 460 -29.90 11.71 12.93
N LEU A 461 -29.13 11.60 11.84
CA LEU A 461 -29.45 10.67 10.76
C LEU A 461 -29.21 9.23 11.22
N PRO A 462 -30.25 8.38 11.24
CA PRO A 462 -30.14 7.05 11.79
C PRO A 462 -29.29 6.16 10.89
N VAL A 463 -28.22 5.64 11.48
CA VAL A 463 -27.47 4.51 10.94
C VAL A 463 -27.43 3.47 12.06
N PRO A 464 -28.19 2.36 11.98
CA PRO A 464 -28.32 1.40 13.07
C PRO A 464 -27.06 0.54 13.23
N ILE A 465 -25.94 1.19 13.57
CA ILE A 465 -24.68 0.55 13.88
C ILE A 465 -24.81 -0.02 15.30
N ALA A 466 -24.88 -1.35 15.43
CA ALA A 466 -24.73 -1.99 16.72
C ALA A 466 -23.38 -1.54 17.32
N ARG A 467 -23.38 -0.93 18.50
CA ARG A 467 -22.16 -0.57 19.26
C ARG A 467 -21.48 -1.87 19.72
N GLY A 468 -20.84 -2.57 18.80
CA GLY A 468 -20.15 -3.84 19.00
C GLY A 468 -18.83 -3.80 18.25
N ARG A 469 -17.79 -3.31 18.94
CA ARG A 469 -16.34 -3.40 18.65
C ARG A 469 -15.99 -3.73 17.18
N LEU A 470 -15.99 -2.71 16.33
CA LEU A 470 -15.02 -2.67 15.24
C LEU A 470 -13.67 -2.40 15.90
N GLN A 471 -12.77 -3.40 15.87
CA GLN A 471 -11.45 -3.30 16.47
C GLN A 471 -10.70 -2.16 15.78
N GLU A 472 -10.23 -1.19 16.57
CA GLU A 472 -9.18 -0.28 16.10
C GLU A 472 -8.02 -1.15 15.61
N PRO A 473 -7.42 -0.86 14.44
CA PRO A 473 -6.24 -1.57 14.00
C PRO A 473 -5.16 -1.35 15.08
N GLN A 474 -4.84 -2.42 15.80
CA GLN A 474 -3.68 -2.42 16.68
C GLN A 474 -2.47 -2.05 15.82
N ARG A 475 -1.91 -0.86 16.01
CA ARG A 475 -0.59 -0.52 15.49
C ARG A 475 0.36 -1.62 15.94
N SER A 476 0.75 -2.48 15.00
CA SER A 476 1.54 -3.66 15.28
C SER A 476 2.98 -3.23 15.57
N SER A 477 3.25 -2.85 16.81
CA SER A 477 4.59 -2.51 17.25
C SER A 477 5.48 -3.77 17.29
N GLY A 478 6.66 -3.68 16.68
CA GLY A 478 7.68 -4.72 16.71
C GLY A 478 9.06 -4.12 16.42
N ILE A 479 10.06 -4.54 17.19
CA ILE A 479 11.48 -4.20 16.98
C ILE A 479 12.07 -5.18 15.95
N ALA A 480 13.08 -4.75 15.19
CA ALA A 480 13.83 -5.63 14.29
C ALA A 480 14.37 -6.88 15.03
N GLN A 481 14.30 -8.03 14.38
CA GLN A 481 14.73 -9.31 14.93
C GLN A 481 16.12 -9.75 14.48
N ASP A 482 16.63 -9.18 13.39
CA ASP A 482 17.99 -9.42 12.89
C ASP A 482 18.54 -8.20 12.14
N GLU A 483 19.79 -8.30 11.67
CA GLU A 483 20.48 -7.26 10.91
C GLU A 483 19.74 -6.92 9.61
N LEU A 484 19.16 -7.93 8.94
CA LEU A 484 18.41 -7.74 7.70
C LEU A 484 17.21 -6.83 7.92
N GLU A 485 16.41 -7.12 8.93
CA GLU A 485 15.24 -6.30 9.25
C GLU A 485 15.65 -4.86 9.64
N LEU A 486 16.78 -4.69 10.32
CA LEU A 486 17.31 -3.37 10.67
C LEU A 486 17.79 -2.58 9.45
N GLN A 487 18.46 -3.24 8.50
CA GLN A 487 18.84 -2.65 7.21
C GLN A 487 17.61 -2.28 6.38
N LEU A 488 16.61 -3.17 6.30
CA LEU A 488 15.35 -2.89 5.62
C LEU A 488 14.61 -1.71 6.24
N ILE A 489 14.54 -1.61 7.58
CA ILE A 489 13.93 -0.46 8.26
C ILE A 489 14.63 0.82 7.83
N LYS A 490 15.97 0.87 7.81
CA LYS A 490 16.72 2.06 7.38
C LYS A 490 16.42 2.45 5.93
N ILE A 491 16.33 1.47 5.03
CA ILE A 491 15.98 1.71 3.63
C ILE A 491 14.54 2.24 3.53
N TRP A 492 13.61 1.66 4.27
CA TRP A 492 12.21 2.11 4.29
C TRP A 492 12.09 3.53 4.83
N GLU A 493 12.78 3.87 5.92
CA GLU A 493 12.78 5.21 6.51
C GLU A 493 13.34 6.24 5.53
N LYS A 494 14.41 5.89 4.80
CA LYS A 494 15.00 6.70 3.74
C LYS A 494 14.04 6.93 2.58
N VAL A 495 13.37 5.88 2.11
CA VAL A 495 12.50 5.94 0.93
C VAL A 495 11.16 6.62 1.23
N LEU A 496 10.55 6.33 2.38
CA LEU A 496 9.27 6.89 2.79
C LEU A 496 9.40 8.28 3.42
N GLY A 497 10.61 8.69 3.84
CA GLY A 497 10.82 9.94 4.56
C GLY A 497 10.13 9.98 5.93
N LYS A 498 9.78 8.82 6.49
CA LYS A 498 9.04 8.67 7.75
C LYS A 498 9.91 7.95 8.78
N LYS A 499 9.86 8.44 10.03
CA LYS A 499 10.49 7.83 11.20
C LYS A 499 9.55 7.98 12.41
N PRO A 500 9.38 6.95 13.26
CA PRO A 500 9.97 5.61 13.16
C PRO A 500 9.17 4.65 12.26
N ILE A 501 9.86 3.67 11.69
CA ILE A 501 9.23 2.51 11.03
C ILE A 501 9.47 1.26 11.87
N HIS A 502 8.40 0.50 12.12
CA HIS A 502 8.42 -0.74 12.88
C HIS A 502 8.36 -1.98 11.99
N ARG A 503 8.80 -3.11 12.54
CA ARG A 503 8.93 -4.39 11.83
C ARG A 503 7.66 -4.87 11.14
N ARG A 504 6.49 -4.56 11.70
CA ARG A 504 5.19 -4.98 11.18
C ARG A 504 4.40 -3.86 10.52
N ASP A 505 4.99 -2.67 10.42
CA ASP A 505 4.35 -1.60 9.66
C ASP A 505 4.26 -2.02 8.20
N ASN A 506 3.10 -1.75 7.60
CA ASN A 506 2.87 -2.05 6.21
C ASN A 506 3.38 -0.90 5.33
N PHE A 507 4.19 -1.22 4.32
CA PHE A 507 4.79 -0.26 3.40
C PHE A 507 3.75 0.69 2.80
N PHE A 508 2.60 0.15 2.37
CA PHE A 508 1.54 0.91 1.72
C PHE A 508 0.71 1.71 2.70
N GLU A 509 0.50 1.20 3.92
CA GLU A 509 -0.14 1.96 5.01
C GLU A 509 0.74 3.13 5.46
N LEU A 510 2.06 2.98 5.38
CA LEU A 510 2.99 4.07 5.63
C LEU A 510 3.06 5.09 4.49
N GLY A 511 2.20 5.01 3.47
CA GLY A 511 2.21 5.94 2.34
C GLY A 511 3.12 5.54 1.19
N GLY A 512 3.69 4.34 1.25
CA GLY A 512 4.37 3.73 0.12
C GLY A 512 3.41 3.54 -1.04
N HIS A 513 3.88 3.83 -2.24
CA HIS A 513 3.18 3.54 -3.48
C HIS A 513 4.18 2.92 -4.45
N SER A 514 3.68 2.47 -5.59
CA SER A 514 4.43 1.69 -6.58
C SER A 514 5.77 2.30 -7.01
N PHE A 515 5.87 3.63 -7.12
CA PHE A 515 7.14 4.30 -7.43
C PHE A 515 8.14 4.26 -6.25
N LEU A 516 7.67 4.51 -5.02
CA LEU A 516 8.50 4.35 -3.82
C LEU A 516 8.90 2.89 -3.63
N ALA A 517 8.02 1.94 -4.00
CA ALA A 517 8.34 0.52 -4.01
C ALA A 517 9.46 0.18 -5.01
N VAL A 518 9.44 0.73 -6.22
CA VAL A 518 10.56 0.57 -7.18
C VAL A 518 11.86 1.15 -6.61
N ARG A 519 11.81 2.36 -6.04
CA ARG A 519 12.98 2.97 -5.38
C ARG A 519 13.48 2.14 -4.20
N LEU A 520 12.56 1.63 -3.39
CA LEU A 520 12.83 0.72 -2.28
C LEU A 520 13.57 -0.52 -2.78
N LEU A 521 13.04 -1.17 -3.82
CA LEU A 521 13.64 -2.38 -4.36
C LEU A 521 14.97 -2.12 -5.07
N ALA A 522 15.17 -0.94 -5.67
CA ALA A 522 16.47 -0.54 -6.20
C ALA A 522 17.51 -0.43 -5.07
N GLU A 523 17.16 0.18 -3.94
CA GLU A 523 18.04 0.28 -2.76
C GLU A 523 18.30 -1.10 -2.13
N ILE A 524 17.28 -1.97 -2.04
CA ILE A 524 17.47 -3.34 -1.55
C ILE A 524 18.27 -4.17 -2.56
N THR A 525 18.10 -3.97 -3.87
CA THR A 525 18.90 -4.63 -4.91
C THR A 525 20.36 -4.19 -4.82
N GLN A 526 20.62 -2.90 -4.59
CA GLN A 526 21.95 -2.37 -4.34
C GLN A 526 22.59 -2.99 -3.08
N MET A 527 21.81 -3.18 -2.02
CA MET A 527 22.25 -3.82 -0.77
C MET A 527 22.51 -5.33 -0.94
N THR A 528 21.66 -6.03 -1.67
CA THR A 528 21.64 -7.50 -1.74
C THR A 528 22.38 -8.08 -2.94
N GLY A 529 22.66 -7.28 -3.96
CA GLY A 529 23.20 -7.71 -5.25
C GLY A 529 22.24 -8.60 -6.07
N LYS A 530 21.00 -8.80 -5.61
CA LYS A 530 19.99 -9.63 -6.26
C LYS A 530 18.83 -8.74 -6.71
N ASN A 531 18.38 -8.95 -7.94
CA ASN A 531 17.18 -8.26 -8.43
C ASN A 531 15.95 -8.79 -7.69
N ILE A 532 15.25 -7.91 -6.98
CA ILE A 532 14.04 -8.27 -6.25
C ILE A 532 12.84 -7.82 -7.08
N PRO A 533 12.01 -8.75 -7.57
CA PRO A 533 10.82 -8.41 -8.34
C PRO A 533 9.83 -7.61 -7.48
N LEU A 534 9.04 -6.74 -8.09
CA LEU A 534 8.15 -5.84 -7.37
C LEU A 534 6.99 -6.56 -6.65
N ASP A 535 6.59 -7.73 -7.14
CA ASP A 535 5.66 -8.61 -6.43
C ASP A 535 6.09 -8.92 -4.99
N ALA A 536 7.39 -8.87 -4.69
CA ALA A 536 7.95 -9.06 -3.36
C ALA A 536 7.37 -8.09 -2.33
N ILE A 537 7.33 -6.79 -2.63
CA ILE A 537 6.82 -5.80 -1.68
C ILE A 537 5.28 -5.85 -1.59
N LEU A 538 4.60 -6.31 -2.66
CA LEU A 538 3.14 -6.49 -2.66
C LEU A 538 2.71 -7.70 -1.83
N THR A 539 3.43 -8.82 -1.96
CA THR A 539 3.14 -10.08 -1.25
C THR A 539 3.70 -10.09 0.18
N ALA A 540 4.78 -9.35 0.41
CA ALA A 540 5.43 -9.22 1.71
C ALA A 540 5.55 -7.74 2.13
N PRO A 541 4.42 -7.04 2.38
CA PRO A 541 4.39 -5.59 2.54
C PRO A 541 4.85 -5.11 3.92
N THR A 542 5.56 -5.92 4.69
CA THR A 542 6.09 -5.58 6.02
C THR A 542 7.55 -5.96 6.09
N ILE A 543 8.35 -5.30 6.93
CA ILE A 543 9.76 -5.65 7.14
C ILE A 543 9.90 -7.13 7.51
N GLU A 544 9.08 -7.65 8.44
CA GLU A 544 9.05 -9.06 8.86
C GLU A 544 8.92 -10.01 7.67
N ARG A 545 7.90 -9.78 6.83
CA ARG A 545 7.60 -10.67 5.70
C ARG A 545 8.66 -10.53 4.60
N LEU A 546 9.09 -9.31 4.31
CA LEU A 546 10.07 -9.05 3.25
C LEU A 546 11.42 -9.68 3.61
N ALA A 547 11.84 -9.52 4.87
CA ALA A 547 13.04 -10.17 5.41
C ALA A 547 12.93 -11.69 5.34
N SER A 548 11.77 -12.26 5.69
CA SER A 548 11.53 -13.71 5.56
C SER A 548 11.70 -14.19 4.11
N MET A 549 11.11 -13.45 3.16
CA MET A 549 11.19 -13.80 1.75
C MET A 549 12.63 -13.72 1.20
N LEU A 550 13.41 -12.71 1.64
CA LEU A 550 14.81 -12.58 1.24
C LEU A 550 15.66 -13.73 1.80
N ARG A 551 15.42 -14.15 3.04
CA ARG A 551 16.07 -15.33 3.64
C ARG A 551 15.75 -16.61 2.86
N ASP A 552 14.48 -16.83 2.51
CA ASP A 552 14.07 -18.00 1.73
C ASP A 552 14.70 -18.05 0.33
N ARG A 553 15.03 -16.89 -0.26
CA ARG A 553 15.77 -16.76 -1.52
C ARG A 553 17.30 -16.85 -1.34
N GLY A 554 17.76 -17.37 -0.21
CA GLY A 554 19.16 -17.61 0.10
C GLY A 554 19.98 -16.33 0.26
N TRP A 555 19.36 -15.25 0.76
CA TRP A 555 20.12 -14.10 1.24
C TRP A 555 20.50 -14.32 2.71
N SER A 556 21.80 -14.19 3.01
CA SER A 556 22.35 -14.11 4.35
C SER A 556 23.37 -12.99 4.37
N SER A 557 23.22 -12.02 5.29
CA SER A 557 24.29 -11.05 5.58
C SER A 557 25.57 -11.80 5.94
N PRO A 558 26.77 -11.33 5.53
CA PRO A 558 28.01 -11.82 6.13
C PRO A 558 27.91 -11.60 7.64
N TRP A 559 28.01 -12.67 8.42
CA TRP A 559 27.91 -12.55 9.86
C TRP A 559 29.13 -11.76 10.38
N THR A 560 28.87 -10.74 11.21
CA THR A 560 29.91 -9.93 11.87
C THR A 560 29.53 -9.74 13.34
N SER A 561 30.55 -9.57 14.19
CA SER A 561 30.34 -9.17 15.59
C SER A 561 30.00 -7.69 15.69
N LEU A 562 30.39 -6.86 14.71
CA LEU A 562 30.17 -5.41 14.73
C LEU A 562 28.92 -5.01 13.92
N VAL A 563 27.82 -4.74 14.62
CA VAL A 563 26.56 -4.34 14.00
C VAL A 563 26.45 -2.82 13.93
N PRO A 564 26.40 -2.22 12.72
CA PRO A 564 26.22 -0.78 12.56
C PRO A 564 24.75 -0.40 12.84
N ILE A 565 24.42 -0.08 14.08
CA ILE A 565 23.07 0.34 14.48
C ILE A 565 22.79 1.75 13.93
N GLN A 566 23.72 2.69 14.09
CA GLN A 566 23.70 4.03 13.49
C GLN A 566 25.12 4.43 13.08
N SER A 567 25.48 4.33 11.80
CA SER A 567 26.86 4.53 11.33
C SER A 567 27.20 5.96 10.91
N SER A 568 26.20 6.84 10.79
CA SER A 568 26.37 8.24 10.41
C SER A 568 26.42 9.16 11.63
N GLY A 569 27.17 10.25 11.54
CA GLY A 569 27.27 11.29 12.58
C GLY A 569 28.64 11.94 12.58
N SER A 570 28.76 13.11 13.20
CA SER A 570 30.04 13.83 13.33
C SER A 570 30.77 13.59 14.66
N GLN A 571 30.09 13.00 15.65
CA GLN A 571 30.66 12.67 16.97
C GLN A 571 31.50 11.38 16.93
N LEU A 572 32.29 11.16 17.99
CA LEU A 572 33.01 9.90 18.20
C LEU A 572 32.03 8.72 18.36
N PRO A 573 32.24 7.57 17.68
CA PRO A 573 31.40 6.40 17.83
C PRO A 573 31.29 5.88 19.26
N PHE A 574 30.07 5.48 19.64
CA PHE A 574 29.82 4.75 20.88
C PHE A 574 29.66 3.26 20.59
N PHE A 575 30.56 2.45 21.16
CA PHE A 575 30.57 0.99 20.99
C PHE A 575 29.95 0.30 22.20
N CYS A 576 28.87 -0.44 21.99
CA CYS A 576 28.09 -1.05 23.06
C CYS A 576 28.05 -2.58 22.97
N VAL A 577 28.52 -3.27 24.01
CA VAL A 577 28.67 -4.74 24.04
C VAL A 577 27.39 -5.43 24.46
N HIS A 578 27.06 -6.56 23.81
CA HIS A 578 25.90 -7.39 24.13
C HIS A 578 25.81 -7.81 25.62
N GLY A 579 24.59 -8.03 26.11
CA GLY A 579 24.36 -8.71 27.40
C GLY A 579 24.47 -10.23 27.28
N ALA A 580 24.13 -10.98 28.35
CA ALA A 580 24.21 -12.46 28.37
C ALA A 580 23.39 -13.20 27.29
N GLY A 581 22.46 -12.49 26.61
CA GLY A 581 21.70 -13.02 25.48
C GLY A 581 22.39 -12.90 24.12
N GLY A 582 23.62 -12.37 24.05
CA GLY A 582 24.46 -12.35 22.85
C GLY A 582 24.11 -11.32 21.76
N HIS A 583 22.87 -10.85 21.69
CA HIS A 583 22.40 -9.91 20.65
C HIS A 583 22.44 -8.44 21.12
N VAL A 584 22.46 -7.51 20.14
CA VAL A 584 22.60 -6.06 20.36
C VAL A 584 21.44 -5.21 19.85
N LEU A 585 20.39 -5.85 19.30
CA LEU A 585 19.24 -5.14 18.72
C LEU A 585 18.39 -4.41 19.78
N ASN A 586 18.50 -4.81 21.05
CA ASN A 586 17.95 -4.10 22.19
C ASN A 586 18.52 -2.68 22.36
N TYR A 587 19.69 -2.38 21.78
CA TYR A 587 20.26 -1.03 21.75
C TYR A 587 19.68 -0.12 20.65
N TYR A 588 18.86 -0.63 19.73
CA TYR A 588 18.32 0.17 18.63
C TYR A 588 17.55 1.41 19.11
N SER A 589 16.65 1.23 20.09
CA SER A 589 15.89 2.34 20.67
C SER A 589 16.80 3.36 21.35
N LEU A 590 17.85 2.89 22.04
CA LEU A 590 18.84 3.75 22.69
C LEU A 590 19.61 4.58 21.68
N ALA A 591 20.17 3.96 20.63
CA ALA A 591 20.90 4.65 19.58
C ALA A 591 20.06 5.76 18.94
N ARG A 592 18.78 5.49 18.66
CA ARG A 592 17.84 6.49 18.13
C ARG A 592 17.66 7.68 19.09
N GLN A 593 17.51 7.41 20.37
CA GLN A 593 17.30 8.43 21.39
C GLN A 593 18.55 9.32 21.59
N LEU A 594 19.75 8.79 21.35
CA LEU A 594 21.00 9.55 21.38
C LEU A 594 21.10 10.60 20.26
N GLY A 595 20.29 10.47 19.20
CA GLY A 595 20.20 11.43 18.09
C GLY A 595 21.11 11.05 16.93
N THR A 596 20.80 11.56 15.73
CA THR A 596 21.42 11.12 14.46
C THR A 596 22.88 11.54 14.28
N ASP A 597 23.40 12.44 15.11
CA ASP A 597 24.78 12.93 15.05
C ASP A 597 25.76 12.05 15.85
N GLN A 598 25.26 11.10 16.64
CA GLN A 598 26.05 10.20 17.48
C GLN A 598 26.17 8.81 16.81
N PRO A 599 27.32 8.44 16.19
CA PRO A 599 27.47 7.09 15.67
C PRO A 599 27.40 6.05 16.81
N PHE A 600 26.72 4.93 16.57
CA PHE A 600 26.46 3.87 17.53
C PHE A 600 26.62 2.49 16.88
N TYR A 601 27.48 1.67 17.48
CA TYR A 601 27.79 0.32 17.02
C TYR A 601 27.54 -0.69 18.15
N GLY A 602 26.84 -1.78 17.83
CA GLY A 602 26.63 -2.88 18.76
C GLY A 602 27.64 -4.00 18.53
N LEU A 603 28.24 -4.54 19.59
CA LEU A 603 29.11 -5.72 19.52
C LEU A 603 28.33 -6.96 19.95
N GLN A 604 27.96 -7.81 18.99
CA GLN A 604 27.19 -9.04 19.19
C GLN A 604 28.09 -10.27 19.33
N ALA A 605 27.62 -11.28 20.05
CA ALA A 605 28.40 -12.44 20.42
C ALA A 605 28.78 -13.36 19.26
N GLN A 606 30.03 -13.78 19.23
CA GLN A 606 30.52 -14.79 18.28
C GLN A 606 29.89 -16.17 18.51
N GLY A 607 29.61 -16.86 17.40
CA GLY A 607 28.94 -18.16 17.38
C GLY A 607 27.42 -18.10 17.43
N MET A 608 26.80 -16.90 17.39
CA MET A 608 25.33 -16.76 17.30
C MET A 608 24.74 -17.32 15.99
N ASP A 609 25.53 -17.42 14.92
CA ASP A 609 25.12 -18.05 13.66
C ASP A 609 25.28 -19.59 13.67
N GLY A 610 25.85 -20.14 14.74
CA GLY A 610 26.12 -21.57 14.91
C GLY A 610 27.23 -22.12 14.03
N LYS A 611 28.07 -21.25 13.43
CA LYS A 611 29.17 -21.66 12.54
C LYS A 611 30.55 -21.41 13.14
N GLU A 612 30.71 -20.31 13.86
CA GLU A 612 31.97 -19.90 14.47
C GLU A 612 32.16 -20.47 15.89
N GLU A 613 33.42 -20.65 16.30
CA GLU A 613 33.75 -21.09 17.66
C GLU A 613 33.40 -20.01 18.68
N ILE A 614 32.77 -20.40 19.79
CA ILE A 614 32.30 -19.48 20.82
C ILE A 614 33.46 -19.14 21.76
N HIS A 615 33.77 -17.86 21.95
CA HIS A 615 34.68 -17.44 23.01
C HIS A 615 34.11 -17.76 24.39
N THR A 616 34.95 -18.31 25.28
CA THR A 616 34.53 -18.81 26.59
C THR A 616 35.11 -18.04 27.78
N THR A 617 35.88 -16.98 27.52
CA THR A 617 36.46 -16.10 28.55
C THR A 617 36.28 -14.63 28.20
N ILE A 618 36.13 -13.77 29.20
CA ILE A 618 35.96 -12.32 29.01
C ILE A 618 37.17 -11.67 28.28
N PRO A 619 38.44 -11.98 28.62
CA PRO A 619 39.60 -11.46 27.89
C PRO A 619 39.63 -11.79 26.39
N GLN A 620 39.22 -13.01 26.02
CA GLN A 620 39.13 -13.41 24.61
C GLN A 620 38.04 -12.63 23.87
N MET A 621 36.86 -12.49 24.48
CA MET A 621 35.77 -11.69 23.90
C MET A 621 36.21 -10.23 23.70
N ALA A 622 36.86 -9.64 24.69
CA ALA A 622 37.35 -8.26 24.62
C ALA A 622 38.41 -8.07 23.53
N ALA A 623 39.39 -8.98 23.43
CA ALA A 623 40.43 -8.91 22.40
C ALA A 623 39.84 -8.98 20.98
N HIS A 624 38.87 -9.88 20.76
CA HIS A 624 38.14 -9.97 19.49
C HIS A 624 37.37 -8.69 19.20
N TYR A 625 36.60 -8.17 20.16
CA TYR A 625 35.84 -6.93 19.96
C TYR A 625 36.72 -5.69 19.76
N ILE A 626 37.92 -5.63 20.36
CA ILE A 626 38.90 -4.57 20.07
C ILE A 626 39.35 -4.62 18.61
N GLN A 627 39.58 -5.81 18.04
CA GLN A 627 39.92 -5.95 16.63
C GLN A 627 38.78 -5.43 15.74
N GLU A 628 37.54 -5.75 16.09
CA GLU A 628 36.35 -5.32 15.36
C GLU A 628 36.18 -3.79 15.40
N ILE A 629 36.25 -3.14 16.57
CA ILE A 629 36.06 -1.68 16.65
C ILE A 629 37.19 -0.91 15.94
N ARG A 630 38.41 -1.48 15.87
CA ARG A 630 39.55 -0.87 15.16
C ARG A 630 39.35 -0.78 13.65
N THR A 631 38.44 -1.58 13.09
CA THR A 631 38.05 -1.46 11.67
C THR A 631 37.29 -0.16 11.38
N ILE A 632 36.63 0.42 12.41
CA ILE A 632 35.89 1.69 12.32
C ILE A 632 36.73 2.85 12.85
N GLN A 633 37.40 2.64 13.98
CA GLN A 633 38.20 3.65 14.65
C GLN A 633 39.55 3.02 15.08
N PRO A 634 40.63 3.21 14.29
CA PRO A 634 41.92 2.57 14.56
C PRO A 634 42.60 2.98 15.87
N HIS A 635 42.34 4.21 16.34
CA HIS A 635 42.96 4.82 17.52
C HIS A 635 41.93 5.55 18.40
N GLY A 636 42.21 5.65 19.69
CA GLY A 636 41.40 6.39 20.65
C GLY A 636 41.34 7.89 20.37
N PRO A 637 40.49 8.64 21.11
CA PRO A 637 39.76 8.19 22.29
C PRO A 637 38.52 7.32 22.00
N TYR A 638 38.32 6.25 22.77
CA TYR A 638 37.17 5.35 22.64
C TYR A 638 36.04 5.69 23.63
N PHE A 639 34.79 5.54 23.16
CA PHE A 639 33.61 5.47 24.02
C PHE A 639 33.08 4.03 24.04
N LEU A 640 33.14 3.40 25.21
CA LEU A 640 32.76 2.01 25.42
C LEU A 640 31.61 1.92 26.42
N GLY A 641 30.70 0.98 26.20
CA GLY A 641 29.66 0.68 27.16
C GLY A 641 29.09 -0.70 27.01
N GLY A 642 28.26 -1.10 27.96
CA GLY A 642 27.56 -2.37 27.88
C GLY A 642 26.49 -2.53 28.94
N TYR A 643 25.44 -3.28 28.61
CA TYR A 643 24.35 -3.61 29.52
C TYR A 643 24.58 -4.97 30.17
N CYS A 644 24.36 -5.06 31.48
CA CYS A 644 24.54 -6.29 32.25
C CYS A 644 25.97 -6.84 32.02
N MET A 645 26.11 -8.10 31.63
CA MET A 645 27.39 -8.74 31.30
C MET A 645 28.23 -7.97 30.27
N GLY A 646 27.59 -7.25 29.34
CA GLY A 646 28.31 -6.46 28.34
C GLY A 646 29.19 -5.38 28.96
N GLY A 647 28.81 -4.85 30.13
CA GLY A 647 29.65 -3.89 30.86
C GLY A 647 30.94 -4.52 31.38
N THR A 648 30.92 -5.80 31.78
CA THR A 648 32.11 -6.54 32.22
C THR A 648 33.09 -6.73 31.06
N ILE A 649 32.59 -7.03 29.86
CA ILE A 649 33.41 -7.12 28.65
C ILE A 649 33.95 -5.74 28.25
N ALA A 650 33.12 -4.70 28.32
CA ALA A 650 33.55 -3.33 28.03
C ALA A 650 34.65 -2.84 29.00
N LEU A 651 34.62 -3.27 30.26
CA LEU A 651 35.68 -3.00 31.24
C LEU A 651 37.00 -3.66 30.81
N GLU A 652 36.98 -4.96 30.50
CA GLU A 652 38.18 -5.66 30.02
C GLU A 652 38.72 -5.03 28.72
N MET A 653 37.82 -4.63 27.80
CA MET A 653 38.24 -3.90 26.60
C MET A 653 38.96 -2.59 26.96
N ALA A 654 38.45 -1.85 27.94
CA ALA A 654 39.07 -0.60 28.38
C ALA A 654 40.45 -0.82 29.03
N GLN A 655 40.60 -1.91 29.81
CA GLN A 655 41.87 -2.31 30.41
C GLN A 655 42.91 -2.68 29.36
N GLN A 656 42.55 -3.56 28.40
CA GLN A 656 43.45 -3.95 27.32
C GLN A 656 43.86 -2.76 26.44
N LEU A 657 42.93 -1.85 26.11
CA LEU A 657 43.23 -0.63 25.34
C LEU A 657 44.17 0.30 26.12
N THR A 658 43.92 0.52 27.41
CA THR A 658 44.74 1.39 28.26
C THR A 658 46.15 0.81 28.44
N ALA A 659 46.29 -0.52 28.56
CA ALA A 659 47.58 -1.20 28.68
C ALA A 659 48.49 -1.00 27.45
N VAL A 660 47.90 -0.76 26.27
CA VAL A 660 48.65 -0.45 25.04
C VAL A 660 48.71 1.06 24.73
N GLY A 661 48.34 1.91 25.68
CA GLY A 661 48.45 3.38 25.59
C GLY A 661 47.31 4.08 24.85
N GLU A 662 46.21 3.39 24.56
CA GLU A 662 45.03 4.00 23.94
C GLU A 662 44.17 4.71 24.99
N GLN A 663 43.57 5.84 24.61
CA GLN A 663 42.68 6.60 25.50
C GLN A 663 41.25 6.04 25.47
N VAL A 664 40.64 5.84 26.65
CA VAL A 664 39.21 5.53 26.79
C VAL A 664 38.56 6.69 27.53
N SER A 665 37.79 7.51 26.81
CA SER A 665 37.20 8.74 27.35
C SER A 665 35.87 8.51 28.06
N LEU A 666 35.20 7.40 27.78
CA LEU A 666 34.00 6.98 28.51
C LEU A 666 33.95 5.46 28.59
N LEU A 667 33.80 4.95 29.82
CA LEU A 667 33.37 3.58 30.10
C LEU A 667 32.02 3.63 30.82
N ALA A 668 30.94 3.22 30.15
CA ALA A 668 29.58 3.23 30.68
C ALA A 668 29.07 1.81 31.04
N LEU A 669 28.91 1.55 32.33
CA LEU A 669 28.42 0.29 32.89
C LEU A 669 26.92 0.42 33.19
N MET A 670 26.07 -0.20 32.37
CA MET A 670 24.61 -0.10 32.50
C MET A 670 24.06 -1.35 33.17
N TYR A 671 23.66 -1.23 34.44
CA TYR A 671 23.19 -2.36 35.24
C TYR A 671 24.20 -3.53 35.28
N THR A 672 25.48 -3.22 35.54
CA THR A 672 26.60 -4.18 35.54
C THR A 672 27.17 -4.34 36.96
N PHE A 673 27.48 -5.59 37.32
CA PHE A 673 28.02 -6.00 38.62
C PHE A 673 29.26 -6.87 38.41
N ASN A 674 30.09 -7.00 39.45
CA ASN A 674 31.14 -8.01 39.47
C ASN A 674 30.51 -9.39 39.77
N PHE A 675 30.24 -10.17 38.72
CA PHE A 675 29.53 -11.44 38.83
C PHE A 675 30.25 -12.49 39.70
N GLY A 676 31.57 -12.37 39.87
CA GLY A 676 32.36 -13.25 40.76
C GLY A 676 32.22 -12.92 42.25
N GLN A 677 31.73 -11.72 42.62
CA GLN A 677 31.60 -11.27 44.00
C GLN A 677 30.15 -11.26 44.52
N VAL A 678 29.16 -11.48 43.66
CA VAL A 678 27.73 -11.48 44.04
C VAL A 678 27.15 -12.90 43.95
N PRO A 679 26.52 -13.44 45.01
CA PRO A 679 25.92 -14.78 44.95
C PRO A 679 24.84 -14.92 43.86
N LEU A 680 24.92 -15.97 43.05
CA LEU A 680 23.94 -16.27 41.99
C LEU A 680 22.49 -16.36 42.49
N SER A 681 22.28 -16.85 43.71
CA SER A 681 20.96 -16.93 44.35
C SER A 681 20.34 -15.56 44.65
N GLN A 682 21.17 -14.51 44.75
CA GLN A 682 20.72 -13.14 44.93
C GLN A 682 20.49 -12.44 43.58
N LEU A 683 21.29 -12.76 42.56
CA LEU A 683 21.11 -12.25 41.18
C LEU A 683 19.89 -12.88 40.46
N PHE A 684 19.53 -14.11 40.82
CA PHE A 684 18.45 -14.88 40.21
C PHE A 684 17.52 -15.50 41.27
N PRO A 685 16.70 -14.70 41.99
CA PRO A 685 15.82 -15.24 43.03
C PRO A 685 14.79 -16.20 42.43
N SER A 686 14.65 -17.39 43.01
CA SER A 686 13.69 -18.45 42.62
C SER A 686 12.24 -18.12 42.98
N THR A 687 11.81 -16.89 42.74
CA THR A 687 10.42 -16.46 42.93
C THR A 687 9.61 -16.71 41.64
N PRO A 688 8.33 -17.13 41.74
CA PRO A 688 7.47 -17.36 40.57
C PRO A 688 7.37 -16.14 39.65
N LYS A 689 7.46 -14.93 40.20
CA LYS A 689 7.47 -13.66 39.46
C LYS A 689 8.73 -13.49 38.62
N PHE A 690 9.91 -13.79 39.17
CA PHE A 690 11.18 -13.75 38.42
C PHE A 690 11.24 -14.83 37.33
N ILE A 691 10.73 -16.04 37.61
CA ILE A 691 10.60 -17.11 36.62
C ILE A 691 9.62 -16.72 35.51
N TRP A 692 8.51 -16.05 35.85
CA TRP A 692 7.53 -15.53 34.90
C TRP A 692 8.10 -14.37 34.04
N GLU A 693 8.92 -13.50 34.62
CA GLU A 693 9.60 -12.40 33.92
C GLU A 693 10.72 -12.93 32.99
N GLN A 694 11.47 -13.95 33.42
CA GLN A 694 12.42 -14.68 32.58
C GLN A 694 11.69 -15.43 31.45
N LEU A 695 10.55 -16.06 31.73
CA LEU A 695 9.66 -16.66 30.73
C LEU A 695 9.08 -15.61 29.78
N GLN A 696 8.84 -14.38 30.21
CA GLN A 696 8.43 -13.28 29.32
C GLN A 696 9.59 -12.83 28.42
N CYS A 697 10.81 -12.71 28.94
CA CYS A 697 12.00 -12.43 28.15
C CYS A 697 12.30 -13.57 27.15
N LEU A 698 12.22 -14.83 27.58
CA LEU A 698 12.27 -16.04 26.75
C LEU A 698 11.11 -16.11 25.76
N SER A 699 9.90 -15.65 26.12
CA SER A 699 8.71 -15.60 25.24
C SER A 699 8.84 -14.55 24.14
N ARG A 700 9.54 -13.42 24.42
CA ARG A 700 9.94 -12.41 23.43
C ARG A 700 11.02 -12.96 22.50
N ASN A 701 11.94 -13.77 23.02
CA ASN A 701 12.89 -14.55 22.21
C ASN A 701 12.21 -15.71 21.44
N LEU A 702 11.14 -16.31 21.96
CA LEU A 702 10.31 -17.33 21.27
C LEU A 702 9.32 -16.68 20.28
N ALA A 703 9.09 -15.36 20.36
CA ALA A 703 8.40 -14.58 19.35
C ALA A 703 9.30 -14.22 18.14
N LEU A 704 10.57 -14.63 18.16
CA LEU A 704 11.52 -14.63 17.03
C LEU A 704 11.27 -15.79 16.03
N LEU A 705 10.34 -16.69 16.33
CA LEU A 705 9.90 -17.73 15.41
C LEU A 705 8.58 -17.33 14.76
N SER A 706 8.50 -17.50 13.43
CA SER A 706 7.27 -17.24 12.67
C SER A 706 6.07 -18.02 13.23
N LEU A 707 4.85 -17.54 13.00
CA LEU A 707 3.60 -18.22 13.39
C LEU A 707 3.56 -19.70 12.97
N SER A 708 4.30 -20.06 11.90
CA SER A 708 4.45 -21.44 11.43
C SER A 708 5.10 -22.37 12.46
N ALA A 709 6.02 -21.88 13.30
CA ALA A 709 6.70 -22.69 14.32
C ALA A 709 5.82 -22.99 15.53
N LYS A 710 4.91 -22.07 15.90
CA LYS A 710 3.98 -22.24 17.03
C LYS A 710 2.81 -23.17 16.70
N PHE A 711 2.32 -23.15 15.45
CA PHE A 711 1.28 -24.08 14.99
C PHE A 711 1.79 -25.52 14.79
N THR A 712 3.11 -25.71 14.68
CA THR A 712 3.69 -27.04 14.41
C THR A 712 3.69 -27.96 15.66
N PHE A 713 3.32 -27.44 16.84
CA PHE A 713 3.18 -28.25 18.07
C PHE A 713 1.79 -28.89 18.23
N LEU A 714 0.74 -28.34 17.58
CA LEU A 714 -0.62 -28.87 17.63
C LEU A 714 -1.24 -28.91 16.21
N GLY A 715 -1.21 -30.07 15.55
CA GLY A 715 -1.99 -30.30 14.33
C GLY A 715 -1.30 -31.18 13.29
N GLU A 716 -1.72 -32.43 13.24
CA GLU A 716 -1.26 -33.43 12.28
C GLU A 716 -1.84 -33.25 10.86
N ARG A 717 -1.03 -33.70 9.87
CA ARG A 717 -1.35 -34.27 8.53
C ARG A 717 -1.24 -33.42 7.24
N VAL A 718 -0.21 -33.81 6.44
CA VAL A 718 -0.13 -33.94 4.94
C VAL A 718 -0.07 -32.60 4.16
N LYS A 719 0.83 -32.26 3.22
CA LYS A 719 1.83 -32.92 2.33
C LYS A 719 2.86 -31.85 1.90
N THR A 720 4.16 -32.03 2.19
CA THR A 720 5.36 -31.53 1.47
C THR A 720 6.58 -31.67 2.40
N ALA A 721 7.25 -32.82 2.35
CA ALA A 721 8.12 -33.29 3.43
C ALA A 721 9.64 -33.05 3.27
N GLN A 722 10.12 -32.40 2.19
CA GLN A 722 11.58 -32.25 1.99
C GLN A 722 12.13 -30.87 2.39
N HIS A 723 11.42 -29.76 2.14
CA HIS A 723 11.93 -28.42 2.49
C HIS A 723 11.77 -28.04 3.97
N ARG A 724 10.81 -28.65 4.69
CA ARG A 724 10.52 -28.35 6.11
C ARG A 724 11.41 -29.10 7.11
N LEU A 725 12.07 -30.18 6.71
CA LEU A 725 12.92 -30.97 7.61
C LEU A 725 14.26 -30.26 7.86
N MET A 726 14.84 -29.65 6.81
CA MET A 726 16.09 -28.90 6.91
C MET A 726 15.93 -27.62 7.75
N SER A 727 14.86 -26.85 7.55
CA SER A 727 14.59 -25.66 8.39
C SER A 727 14.31 -26.00 9.86
N ARG A 728 13.67 -27.15 10.13
CA ARG A 728 13.48 -27.69 11.48
C ARG A 728 14.81 -28.06 12.17
N ILE A 729 15.76 -28.64 11.44
CA ILE A 729 17.08 -28.99 11.97
C ILE A 729 17.91 -27.72 12.24
N THR A 730 17.87 -26.73 11.33
CA THR A 730 18.58 -25.45 11.51
C THR A 730 18.03 -24.65 12.70
N ALA A 731 16.71 -24.59 12.86
CA ALA A 731 16.07 -23.92 14.00
C ALA A 731 16.37 -24.63 15.34
N MET A 732 16.40 -25.97 15.37
CA MET A 732 16.79 -26.73 16.56
C MET A 732 18.27 -26.51 16.93
N ARG A 733 19.18 -26.49 15.94
CA ARG A 733 20.61 -26.20 16.16
C ARG A 733 20.86 -24.79 16.69
N ALA A 734 20.16 -23.79 16.13
CA ALA A 734 20.22 -22.40 16.61
C ALA A 734 19.69 -22.24 18.05
N MET A 735 18.67 -23.02 18.44
CA MET A 735 18.13 -23.00 19.80
C MET A 735 19.07 -23.66 20.82
N SER A 736 19.70 -24.78 20.44
CA SER A 736 20.74 -25.43 21.27
C SER A 736 22.02 -24.62 21.37
N SER A 737 22.40 -23.88 20.32
CA SER A 737 23.59 -23.01 20.35
C SER A 737 23.35 -21.76 21.21
N LEU A 738 22.18 -21.12 21.17
CA LEU A 738 21.87 -19.94 21.99
C LEU A 738 21.78 -20.25 23.50
N THR A 739 21.23 -21.42 23.86
CA THR A 739 21.19 -21.87 25.25
C THR A 739 22.58 -22.23 25.78
N SER A 740 23.41 -22.89 24.96
CA SER A 740 24.80 -23.20 25.28
C SER A 740 25.66 -21.92 25.38
N LEU A 741 25.51 -20.98 24.43
CA LEU A 741 26.19 -19.69 24.40
C LEU A 741 25.93 -18.89 25.68
N ARG A 742 24.65 -18.77 26.09
CA ARG A 742 24.30 -18.07 27.32
C ARG A 742 24.97 -18.68 28.55
N SER A 743 24.95 -20.01 28.67
CA SER A 743 25.56 -20.69 29.82
C SER A 743 27.10 -20.51 29.87
N LEU A 744 27.76 -20.53 28.72
CA LEU A 744 29.20 -20.29 28.61
C LEU A 744 29.57 -18.83 28.92
N GLN A 745 28.75 -17.88 28.47
CA GLN A 745 28.90 -16.46 28.74
C GLN A 745 28.69 -16.12 30.21
N GLU A 746 27.65 -16.66 30.84
CA GLU A 746 27.40 -16.49 32.28
C GLU A 746 28.56 -17.06 33.10
N LYS A 747 29.06 -18.25 32.73
CA LYS A 747 30.25 -18.83 33.36
C LYS A 747 31.50 -17.95 33.18
N ALA A 748 31.74 -17.45 31.97
CA ALA A 748 32.88 -16.55 31.69
C ALA A 748 32.84 -15.30 32.57
N ALA A 749 31.65 -14.73 32.80
CA ALA A 749 31.47 -13.56 33.64
C ALA A 749 31.70 -13.86 35.13
N ILE A 750 31.28 -15.03 35.62
CA ILE A 750 31.49 -15.47 37.00
C ILE A 750 32.97 -15.75 37.28
N ASP A 751 33.66 -16.40 36.33
CA ASP A 751 35.07 -16.78 36.46
C ASP A 751 36.03 -15.59 36.24
N TYR A 752 35.52 -14.42 35.84
CA TYR A 752 36.31 -13.25 35.51
C TYR A 752 36.71 -12.46 36.77
N ILE A 753 38.00 -12.12 36.85
CA ILE A 753 38.58 -11.28 37.91
C ILE A 753 39.17 -10.04 37.22
N PRO A 754 38.58 -8.84 37.41
CA PRO A 754 39.06 -7.63 36.76
C PRO A 754 40.37 -7.12 37.39
N GLU A 755 41.24 -6.53 36.56
CA GLU A 755 42.39 -5.75 37.05
C GLU A 755 41.96 -4.36 37.55
N PHE A 756 42.89 -3.59 38.12
CA PHE A 756 42.61 -2.19 38.47
C PHE A 756 42.51 -1.33 37.20
N TYR A 757 41.43 -0.58 37.06
CA TYR A 757 41.23 0.36 35.96
C TYR A 757 41.37 1.81 36.46
N PRO A 758 42.42 2.54 36.04
CA PRO A 758 42.69 3.90 36.51
C PRO A 758 41.79 4.97 35.85
N GLY A 759 41.08 4.61 34.79
CA GLY A 759 40.22 5.53 34.05
C GLY A 759 38.88 5.79 34.73
N ARG A 760 38.13 6.75 34.17
CA ARG A 760 36.84 7.17 34.69
C ARG A 760 35.72 6.24 34.25
N VAL A 761 34.91 5.77 35.20
CA VAL A 761 33.79 4.86 34.96
C VAL A 761 32.47 5.53 35.32
N THR A 762 31.48 5.43 34.44
CA THR A 762 30.09 5.81 34.76
C THR A 762 29.25 4.55 34.98
N ILE A 763 28.69 4.41 36.17
CA ILE A 763 27.75 3.33 36.52
C ILE A 763 26.33 3.88 36.46
N ILE A 764 25.48 3.32 35.59
CA ILE A 764 24.07 3.68 35.49
C ILE A 764 23.22 2.55 36.08
N ARG A 765 22.47 2.83 37.14
CA ARG A 765 21.71 1.83 37.91
C ARG A 765 20.20 2.14 38.02
N PRO A 766 19.34 1.12 38.19
CA PRO A 766 17.94 1.30 38.52
C PRO A 766 17.74 1.76 39.98
N ARG A 767 16.80 2.69 40.21
CA ARG A 767 16.42 3.24 41.53
C ARG A 767 15.65 2.24 42.37
N VAL A 768 14.87 1.35 41.75
CA VAL A 768 14.09 0.32 42.46
C VAL A 768 14.91 -0.96 42.50
N PHE A 769 15.83 -1.05 43.46
CA PHE A 769 16.63 -2.24 43.70
C PHE A 769 16.50 -2.66 45.17
N ASN A 770 15.78 -3.76 45.42
CA ASN A 770 15.65 -4.39 46.74
C ASN A 770 16.87 -5.29 47.01
N PHE A 771 18.04 -4.67 47.20
CA PHE A 771 19.24 -5.32 47.70
C PHE A 771 19.77 -4.52 48.88
N ASN A 772 20.33 -5.19 49.89
CA ASN A 772 20.97 -4.53 51.02
C ASN A 772 22.38 -3.99 50.69
N GLU A 773 22.91 -4.22 49.48
CA GLU A 773 24.22 -3.75 49.03
C GLU A 773 24.14 -3.22 47.59
N SER A 774 24.86 -2.15 47.32
CA SER A 774 24.78 -1.42 46.07
C SER A 774 25.73 -1.98 44.98
N PRO A 775 25.39 -1.91 43.68
CA PRO A 775 26.21 -2.43 42.59
C PRO A 775 27.67 -1.99 42.64
N GLU A 776 27.93 -0.74 43.01
CA GLU A 776 29.26 -0.16 43.17
C GLU A 776 30.11 -0.88 44.24
N ALA A 777 29.51 -1.44 45.30
CA ALA A 777 30.23 -2.18 46.32
C ALA A 777 30.85 -3.47 45.76
N SER A 778 30.26 -4.08 44.72
CA SER A 778 30.85 -5.23 44.02
C SER A 778 32.09 -4.86 43.19
N TRP A 779 32.34 -3.57 43.00
CA TRP A 779 33.48 -3.03 42.25
C TRP A 779 34.53 -2.37 43.14
N ASP A 780 34.43 -2.55 44.46
CA ASP A 780 35.38 -1.98 45.42
C ASP A 780 36.83 -2.36 45.08
N GLY A 781 37.68 -1.33 44.94
CA GLY A 781 39.10 -1.48 44.60
C GLY A 781 39.39 -1.76 43.11
N VAL A 782 38.38 -1.82 42.24
CA VAL A 782 38.56 -2.05 40.79
C VAL A 782 38.72 -0.73 40.02
N PHE A 783 38.08 0.36 40.44
CA PHE A 783 38.05 1.63 39.70
C PHE A 783 38.79 2.77 40.43
N GLY A 784 39.46 3.62 39.66
CA GLY A 784 40.07 4.85 40.16
C GLY A 784 39.06 5.99 40.39
N GLU A 785 38.25 6.33 39.38
CA GLU A 785 37.20 7.36 39.47
C GLU A 785 35.84 6.79 39.04
N VAL A 786 34.81 6.95 39.88
CA VAL A 786 33.46 6.42 39.65
C VAL A 786 32.41 7.54 39.70
N GLU A 787 31.60 7.66 38.65
CA GLU A 787 30.39 8.47 38.61
C GLU A 787 29.16 7.54 38.61
N VAL A 788 28.26 7.69 39.60
CA VAL A 788 27.03 6.88 39.68
C VAL A 788 25.82 7.71 39.26
N LYS A 789 25.01 7.17 38.35
CA LYS A 789 23.72 7.75 37.91
C LYS A 789 22.58 6.78 38.14
N GLU A 790 21.42 7.30 38.53
CA GLU A 790 20.23 6.49 38.84
C GLU A 790 19.09 6.73 37.85
N LEU A 791 18.38 5.67 37.49
CA LEU A 791 17.19 5.69 36.63
C LEU A 791 15.96 5.14 37.35
N PRO A 792 14.77 5.77 37.27
CA PRO A 792 13.54 5.29 37.92
C PRO A 792 12.91 4.11 37.17
N VAL A 793 13.68 3.03 36.99
CA VAL A 793 13.32 1.85 36.20
C VAL A 793 13.62 0.57 36.99
N TYR A 794 12.98 -0.54 36.62
CA TYR A 794 13.39 -1.87 37.10
C TYR A 794 14.48 -2.45 36.18
N PRO A 795 15.39 -3.29 36.71
CA PRO A 795 16.54 -3.85 35.97
C PRO A 795 16.33 -4.25 34.51
N GLY A 796 15.28 -5.04 34.24
CA GLY A 796 15.00 -5.60 32.91
C GLY A 796 14.35 -4.62 31.91
N ALA A 797 14.04 -3.39 32.32
CA ALA A 797 13.37 -2.40 31.46
C ALA A 797 14.23 -1.19 31.09
N MET A 798 15.48 -1.12 31.53
CA MET A 798 16.35 0.03 31.27
C MET A 798 16.50 0.35 29.76
N LEU A 799 16.48 -0.68 28.91
CA LEU A 799 16.57 -0.55 27.44
C LEU A 799 15.20 -0.54 26.74
N LEU A 800 14.09 -0.54 27.49
CA LEU A 800 12.73 -0.54 26.94
C LEU A 800 12.10 0.86 26.99
N GLU A 801 11.22 1.15 26.03
CA GLU A 801 10.37 2.34 26.10
C GLU A 801 9.37 2.21 27.28
N PRO A 802 9.09 3.31 28.02
CA PRO A 802 9.60 4.67 27.83
C PRO A 802 10.98 4.94 28.47
N PHE A 803 11.50 4.04 29.31
CA PHE A 803 12.67 4.27 30.18
C PHE A 803 14.00 4.46 29.44
N VAL A 804 14.12 3.91 28.23
CA VAL A 804 15.31 4.08 27.39
C VAL A 804 15.58 5.55 27.04
N SER A 805 14.55 6.42 27.12
CA SER A 805 14.68 7.86 26.98
C SER A 805 15.48 8.51 28.12
N ASP A 806 15.22 8.09 29.34
CA ASP A 806 15.93 8.60 30.51
C ASP A 806 17.39 8.12 30.50
N LEU A 807 17.62 6.87 30.10
CA LEU A 807 18.97 6.33 29.88
C LEU A 807 19.73 7.13 28.82
N ALA A 808 19.11 7.40 27.67
CA ALA A 808 19.73 8.17 26.60
C ALA A 808 20.07 9.59 27.06
N THR A 809 19.20 10.22 27.85
CA THR A 809 19.44 11.55 28.43
C THR A 809 20.67 11.55 29.32
N GLN A 810 20.82 10.55 30.19
CA GLN A 810 22.01 10.42 31.03
C GLN A 810 23.28 10.15 30.21
N LEU A 811 23.22 9.28 29.20
CA LEU A 811 24.37 9.00 28.34
C LEU A 811 24.80 10.21 27.51
N LYS A 812 23.87 11.03 27.01
CA LYS A 812 24.19 12.30 26.32
C LYS A 812 25.05 13.22 27.19
N THR A 813 24.77 13.31 28.49
CA THR A 813 25.59 14.11 29.41
C THR A 813 26.99 13.54 29.64
N CYS A 814 27.18 12.23 29.46
CA CYS A 814 28.50 11.58 29.55
C CYS A 814 29.31 11.68 28.25
N LEU A 815 28.63 11.74 27.10
CA LEU A 815 29.26 11.77 25.78
C LEU A 815 29.79 13.16 25.39
N GLN A 816 29.40 14.21 26.12
CA GLN A 816 29.94 15.56 25.92
C GLN A 816 31.33 15.69 26.55
N PRO A 817 32.32 16.27 25.83
CA PRO A 817 33.61 16.57 26.42
C PRO A 817 33.41 17.55 27.58
N LYS A 818 33.91 17.22 28.77
CA LYS A 818 33.96 18.18 29.88
C LYS A 818 34.89 19.32 29.44
N GLN A 819 34.36 20.54 29.39
CA GLN A 819 35.22 21.72 29.36
C GLN A 819 36.06 21.70 30.63
N GLU A 820 37.39 21.56 30.49
CA GLU A 820 38.32 21.82 31.59
C GLU A 820 38.11 23.28 32.02
N ILE A 821 37.77 23.47 33.30
CA ILE A 821 37.81 24.79 33.96
C ILE A 821 39.19 25.00 34.55
#